data_AF-A0A261BFL3-F1
#
_entry.id   AF-A0A261BFL3-F1
#
_cell.length_a   1.000
_cell.length_b   1.000
_cell.length_c   1.000
_cell.angle_alpha   90.00
_cell.angle_beta   90.00
_cell.angle_gamma   90.00
#
_symmetry.space_group_name_H-M   'P 1'
#
loop_
_entity.id
_entity.type
_entity.pdbx_description
1 polymer ?
#
loop_
_entity_poly.entity_id
_entity_poly.type
_entity_poly.pdbx_seq_one_letter_code
_entity_poly.pdbx_strand_id
1 'polypeptide(L)'
;MSFNSSDVPSTLYSLVDEQGGGILSPWIKYARSSGDYSILEEYLDTAVKSYLYNGGKGKLVPISQLVTIRNKQRNALLGALRRKKGRGKSGPNILEHIDQDALSSGDFLKALKVLDGGMIKGRRSFKYRELVWDMDQRGRLGENLLHVCMLLNTADMNELVKQMTYRFPKIVNDIFLSEEYYGLSPLHQAIVNEDLEMVYFLCRKGADVHQRCYGSFFCADDQKASRTDSLEHEWVDLVQNTKYIGQMYWGEYPLSFAACTNQVDCFRLLRAMKADPNMPDTNGNTVLHLTVIHDLPEMFMLAVELGANLHVRNNLKLTPLALAARLAKKQIYDLILECDMDISWRYGPVVCKAYPLNDVDTINESDGSLNPNSVIANVVYGDKVEHLEFFDGLIEEVLESKWQTFGKKQLFMSLAGYIYFLAVFYLAFMTRDAHVLPNEQNEEDEIIEADYSNYTEILSAGLSLREHLAIARLAERNVLPAHCHLWDYSGPSQQIRMISEVLCLFAVVVRTFKDCIDAQRTGFSRWWNSIKAFPEKVLHKFCQILVMCTVPLRVGCYLDDTFFVIFKSCERAEIVYREKHNYTDDEEYIERFENIMEDGVEAVMRMFIMSVGEFGALYKNLNECKSSIAPQSKVFFILFELIVTVMLLNLLIAMMTRTYEKIAETEKEWKRQWAQVILMLEQSSSASERLLSLYRYTRPIRSDKRRRAFVVKERQQPQFKLIAPRGKPSIRLSNNSSIHVFSIKNEVFINVFSLPEELRVRVYTRCAQGHKKRVSQKSGNMLSLNVVAVRGAHKAASSATASKPVEKVTKLGNGLTVGTIDSKKPLTQLVLAFRAGSRYEQANQAGLTHTIRNFVGRDSKNHFGTAIVWSAANYGGVVKSFTSRDLFGVSLTVPRDSTSYAFHVLAQAAANPGFKPWEVADVLPTMRADNGFRTAYDYVVDLIHKAAYRNGGLGNSIYAPCSTIGSVSAQTLSEFAEKHFVTGNAVLFATNAAHEDLVLFGDNYSPIRNGSAVSPSSSAYKGGEVRRDVDSKYAHVIVAGEGAAGNNAKALATQAVLLTALGNSSPVKFSSSASGVLAKAAGAHGSASAYQAVHSDSGLAGVYVVAEGAQANQVVTNVVGALKSFKVADIEAVKKQAHNNALRASAHSDNYSIERTSQLFQSQDNYIELIPNVSASDVEAAAKKLTSKLSVASYGNVNEVPYVDSL
;
A
#
# COMPACT_ATOMS: atom_id res chain seq x y z
N MET A 1 -10.70 31.64 -10.49
CA MET A 1 -9.75 32.51 -9.77
C MET A 1 -10.13 33.95 -10.08
N SER A 2 -10.46 34.77 -9.09
CA SER A 2 -10.74 36.21 -9.28
C SER A 2 -9.46 37.00 -8.97
N PHE A 3 -8.88 37.63 -9.99
CA PHE A 3 -7.69 38.47 -9.84
C PHE A 3 -8.10 39.96 -9.70
N ASN A 4 -7.43 40.68 -8.81
CA ASN A 4 -7.72 42.08 -8.45
C ASN A 4 -7.61 43.05 -9.64
N SER A 5 -8.52 44.03 -9.67
CA SER A 5 -8.98 44.79 -10.85
C SER A 5 -8.42 46.23 -10.98
N SER A 6 -7.19 46.51 -10.55
CA SER A 6 -6.74 47.91 -10.40
C SER A 6 -5.47 48.29 -11.16
N ASP A 7 -5.40 48.04 -12.48
CA ASP A 7 -4.43 48.68 -13.40
C ASP A 7 -4.99 48.69 -14.83
N VAL A 8 -4.69 49.71 -15.63
CA VAL A 8 -5.26 49.98 -16.97
C VAL A 8 -5.37 48.71 -17.85
N PRO A 9 -6.54 48.40 -18.45
CA PRO A 9 -6.69 47.20 -19.29
C PRO A 9 -5.78 47.30 -20.51
N SER A 10 -4.97 46.27 -20.75
CA SER A 10 -4.11 46.22 -21.94
C SER A 10 -4.98 46.20 -23.20
N THR A 11 -4.50 46.86 -24.26
CA THR A 11 -5.18 46.93 -25.57
C THR A 11 -5.48 45.54 -26.14
N LEU A 12 -4.72 44.51 -25.75
CA LEU A 12 -4.93 43.10 -26.12
C LEU A 12 -6.32 42.58 -25.76
N TYR A 13 -6.83 42.84 -24.55
CA TYR A 13 -8.12 42.30 -24.10
C TYR A 13 -9.33 42.95 -24.78
N SER A 14 -9.12 44.03 -25.55
CA SER A 14 -10.18 44.59 -26.42
C SER A 14 -10.49 43.70 -27.63
N LEU A 15 -9.50 42.91 -28.10
CA LEU A 15 -9.67 42.00 -29.24
C LEU A 15 -10.48 40.78 -28.83
N VAL A 16 -10.08 40.14 -27.72
CA VAL A 16 -10.80 39.05 -27.06
C VAL A 16 -10.70 39.27 -25.56
N ASP A 17 -11.85 39.38 -24.91
CA ASP A 17 -11.95 39.62 -23.47
C ASP A 17 -11.85 38.31 -22.66
N GLU A 18 -11.63 38.40 -21.35
CA GLU A 18 -11.50 37.26 -20.42
C GLU A 18 -12.74 36.36 -20.36
N GLN A 19 -13.89 36.80 -20.90
CA GLN A 19 -15.12 36.01 -21.01
C GLN A 19 -15.36 35.43 -22.43
N GLY A 20 -14.43 35.62 -23.37
CA GLY A 20 -14.59 35.22 -24.78
C GLY A 20 -15.46 36.17 -25.61
N GLY A 21 -15.70 37.39 -25.10
CA GLY A 21 -16.23 38.53 -25.85
C GLY A 21 -15.14 39.26 -26.65
N GLY A 22 -15.39 40.51 -27.05
CA GLY A 22 -14.41 41.34 -27.78
C GLY A 22 -14.71 41.47 -29.28
N ILE A 23 -13.89 42.26 -29.98
CA ILE A 23 -14.12 42.65 -31.38
C ILE A 23 -14.17 41.43 -32.31
N LEU A 24 -13.39 40.37 -32.04
CA LEU A 24 -13.28 39.20 -32.92
C LEU A 24 -14.39 38.15 -32.68
N SER A 25 -15.06 38.17 -31.52
CA SER A 25 -16.04 37.16 -31.11
C SER A 25 -17.32 37.11 -32.00
N PRO A 26 -17.92 38.24 -32.41
CA PRO A 26 -19.05 38.22 -33.34
C PRO A 26 -18.68 37.70 -34.74
N TRP A 27 -17.50 38.06 -35.23
CA TRP A 27 -17.04 37.69 -36.57
C TRP A 27 -16.71 36.21 -36.69
N ILE A 28 -16.14 35.59 -35.66
CA ILE A 28 -15.91 34.14 -35.67
C ILE A 28 -17.23 33.35 -35.62
N LYS A 29 -18.23 33.83 -34.87
CA LYS A 29 -19.58 33.22 -34.86
C LYS A 29 -20.25 33.32 -36.22
N TYR A 30 -20.13 34.49 -36.87
CA TYR A 30 -20.60 34.68 -38.24
C TYR A 30 -19.88 33.74 -39.21
N ALA A 31 -18.54 33.69 -39.19
CA ALA A 31 -17.74 32.84 -40.07
C ALA A 31 -18.06 31.34 -39.89
N ARG A 32 -18.27 30.89 -38.64
CA ARG A 32 -18.66 29.50 -38.35
C ARG A 32 -20.06 29.15 -38.87
N SER A 33 -21.01 30.08 -38.77
CA SER A 33 -22.40 29.88 -39.25
C SER A 33 -22.51 29.91 -40.78
N SER A 34 -21.71 30.74 -41.44
CA SER A 34 -21.72 30.95 -42.89
C SER A 34 -20.77 30.02 -43.64
N GLY A 35 -19.74 29.50 -42.98
CA GLY A 35 -18.64 28.76 -43.59
C GLY A 35 -17.65 29.64 -44.38
N ASP A 36 -17.85 30.95 -44.41
CA ASP A 36 -16.99 31.92 -45.11
C ASP A 36 -16.06 32.64 -44.10
N TYR A 37 -14.76 32.44 -44.26
CA TYR A 37 -13.71 32.99 -43.39
C TYR A 37 -13.05 34.25 -43.96
N SER A 38 -13.38 34.67 -45.19
CA SER A 38 -12.71 35.79 -45.88
C SER A 38 -12.77 37.12 -45.12
N ILE A 39 -13.94 37.46 -44.57
CA ILE A 39 -14.15 38.66 -43.77
C ILE A 39 -13.29 38.63 -42.50
N LEU A 40 -13.24 37.49 -41.82
CA LEU A 40 -12.43 37.33 -40.62
C LEU A 40 -10.94 37.48 -40.93
N GLU A 41 -10.46 36.96 -42.06
CA GLU A 41 -9.07 37.09 -42.49
C GLU A 41 -8.65 38.55 -42.74
N GLU A 42 -9.51 39.36 -43.38
CA GLU A 42 -9.25 40.78 -43.60
C GLU A 42 -9.18 41.57 -42.27
N TYR A 43 -10.06 41.22 -41.31
CA TYR A 43 -10.01 41.79 -39.96
C TYR A 43 -8.78 41.34 -39.17
N LEU A 44 -8.30 40.11 -39.34
CA LEU A 44 -7.04 39.66 -38.74
C LEU A 44 -5.83 40.45 -39.30
N ASP A 45 -5.82 40.74 -40.60
CA ASP A 45 -4.75 41.51 -41.24
C ASP A 45 -4.71 43.00 -40.83
N THR A 46 -5.84 43.58 -40.44
CA THR A 46 -5.93 44.97 -40.00
C THR A 46 -5.73 45.11 -38.50
N ALA A 47 -6.44 44.31 -37.69
CA ALA A 47 -6.44 44.41 -36.24
C ALA A 47 -5.20 43.77 -35.61
N VAL A 48 -4.85 42.52 -35.98
CA VAL A 48 -3.78 41.75 -35.31
C VAL A 48 -2.39 42.10 -35.83
N LYS A 49 -2.26 42.47 -37.10
CA LYS A 49 -0.95 42.75 -37.73
C LYS A 49 -0.18 43.90 -37.06
N SER A 50 -0.86 44.86 -36.46
CA SER A 50 -0.25 45.97 -35.70
C SER A 50 0.47 45.51 -34.42
N TYR A 51 0.09 44.34 -33.88
CA TYR A 51 0.67 43.74 -32.68
C TYR A 51 1.85 42.79 -32.98
N LEU A 52 2.17 42.54 -34.25
CA LEU A 52 3.17 41.57 -34.68
C LEU A 52 4.44 42.25 -35.21
N TYR A 53 5.60 41.74 -34.81
CA TYR A 53 6.87 42.17 -35.38
C TYR A 53 6.95 41.86 -36.88
N ASN A 54 7.27 42.88 -37.68
CA ASN A 54 7.42 42.78 -39.13
C ASN A 54 6.19 42.14 -39.82
N GLY A 55 4.99 42.38 -39.29
CA GLY A 55 3.74 41.82 -39.81
C GLY A 55 3.66 40.30 -39.75
N GLY A 56 4.28 39.67 -38.74
CA GLY A 56 4.23 38.22 -38.49
C GLY A 56 5.47 37.44 -38.92
N LYS A 57 6.52 38.09 -39.43
CA LYS A 57 7.79 37.44 -39.79
C LYS A 57 8.70 37.16 -38.60
N GLY A 58 8.46 37.81 -37.45
CA GLY A 58 9.24 37.68 -36.23
C GLY A 58 10.45 38.63 -36.13
N LYS A 59 11.00 38.74 -34.91
CA LYS A 59 12.19 39.49 -34.55
C LYS A 59 13.08 38.62 -33.64
N LEU A 60 14.39 38.63 -33.89
CA LEU A 60 15.37 38.00 -33.01
C LEU A 60 15.66 38.93 -31.84
N VAL A 61 15.36 38.49 -30.63
CA VAL A 61 15.56 39.21 -29.36
C VAL A 61 16.68 38.54 -28.58
N PRO A 62 17.67 39.29 -28.05
CA PRO A 62 18.74 38.72 -27.24
C PRO A 62 18.21 38.16 -25.91
N ILE A 63 18.70 36.99 -25.50
CA ILE A 63 18.25 36.31 -24.27
C ILE A 63 18.56 37.13 -23.01
N SER A 64 19.67 37.87 -23.01
CA SER A 64 20.03 38.78 -21.91
C SER A 64 18.92 39.82 -21.62
N GLN A 65 18.25 40.32 -22.67
CA GLN A 65 17.14 41.25 -22.53
C GLN A 65 15.92 40.57 -21.89
N LEU A 66 15.58 39.34 -22.32
CA LEU A 66 14.47 38.57 -21.74
C LEU A 66 14.71 38.22 -20.26
N VAL A 67 15.93 37.80 -19.93
CA VAL A 67 16.34 37.50 -18.55
C VAL A 67 16.29 38.76 -17.67
N THR A 68 16.64 39.93 -18.22
CA THR A 68 16.56 41.21 -17.48
C THR A 68 15.12 41.57 -17.14
N ILE A 69 14.18 41.40 -18.08
CA ILE A 69 12.75 41.63 -17.84
C ILE A 69 12.23 40.68 -16.76
N ARG A 70 12.59 39.39 -16.83
CA ARG A 70 12.23 38.37 -15.83
C ARG A 70 12.77 38.72 -14.44
N ASN A 71 14.04 39.14 -14.35
CA ASN A 71 14.65 39.57 -13.09
C ASN A 71 13.97 40.80 -12.50
N LYS A 72 13.56 41.77 -13.35
CA LYS A 72 12.81 42.94 -12.92
C LYS A 72 11.46 42.55 -12.29
N GLN A 73 10.72 41.63 -12.93
CA GLN A 73 9.46 41.10 -12.38
C GLN A 73 9.67 40.38 -11.04
N ARG A 74 10.71 39.53 -10.94
CA ARG A 74 11.06 38.83 -9.70
C ARG A 74 11.34 39.77 -8.54
N ASN A 75 12.14 40.81 -8.79
CA ASN A 75 12.46 41.80 -7.79
C ASN A 75 11.24 42.61 -7.33
N ALA A 76 10.27 42.82 -8.22
CA ALA A 76 8.99 43.45 -7.87
C ALA A 76 8.13 42.56 -6.97
N LEU A 77 8.12 41.24 -7.19
CA LEU A 77 7.37 40.25 -6.38
C LEU A 77 7.98 39.99 -4.99
N LEU A 78 9.26 40.32 -4.77
CA LEU A 78 9.92 40.15 -3.47
C LEU A 78 9.58 41.28 -2.49
N GLY A 79 9.18 40.93 -1.27
CA GLY A 79 8.93 41.88 -0.18
C GLY A 79 10.19 42.65 0.26
N ALA A 80 10.00 43.87 0.81
CA ALA A 80 11.07 44.82 1.14
C ALA A 80 12.16 44.24 2.08
N LEU A 81 11.77 43.42 3.07
CA LEU A 81 12.68 42.73 4.00
C LEU A 81 13.53 41.64 3.33
N ARG A 82 12.99 40.94 2.32
CA ARG A 82 13.71 39.92 1.55
C ARG A 82 14.73 40.55 0.60
N ARG A 83 14.39 41.70 -0.02
CA ARG A 83 15.34 42.53 -0.78
C ARG A 83 16.55 42.94 0.06
N LYS A 84 16.32 43.34 1.32
CA LYS A 84 17.36 43.78 2.26
C LYS A 84 18.27 42.64 2.77
N LYS A 85 17.75 41.40 2.89
CA LYS A 85 18.52 40.20 3.30
C LYS A 85 19.38 39.57 2.20
N GLY A 86 19.39 40.12 0.98
CA GLY A 86 20.21 39.60 -0.12
C GLY A 86 19.78 38.22 -0.65
N ARG A 87 18.61 37.69 -0.26
CA ARG A 87 18.01 36.50 -0.86
C ARG A 87 17.22 36.93 -2.09
N GLY A 88 17.79 36.68 -3.26
CA GLY A 88 17.33 37.20 -4.55
C GLY A 88 18.40 37.96 -5.34
N LYS A 89 19.65 38.03 -4.87
CA LYS A 89 20.74 38.57 -5.67
C LYS A 89 20.94 37.69 -6.91
N SER A 90 20.68 38.25 -8.09
CA SER A 90 21.37 37.86 -9.31
C SER A 90 22.88 37.90 -9.04
N GLY A 91 23.67 37.07 -9.74
CA GLY A 91 25.12 37.25 -9.75
C GLY A 91 25.48 38.72 -10.05
N PRO A 92 26.67 39.19 -9.64
CA PRO A 92 27.04 40.59 -9.81
C PRO A 92 26.79 41.03 -11.26
N ASN A 93 25.87 41.97 -11.45
CA ASN A 93 25.62 42.61 -12.74
C ASN A 93 26.86 43.45 -13.06
N ILE A 94 27.82 42.88 -13.77
CA ILE A 94 29.00 43.61 -14.26
C ILE A 94 28.58 44.81 -15.14
N LEU A 95 27.34 44.80 -15.66
CA LEU A 95 26.76 45.84 -16.53
C LEU A 95 25.83 46.85 -15.80
N GLU A 96 25.55 46.71 -14.49
CA GLU A 96 24.72 47.71 -13.77
C GLU A 96 25.45 49.06 -13.61
N HIS A 97 26.78 49.03 -13.71
CA HIS A 97 27.63 50.22 -13.68
C HIS A 97 28.00 50.76 -15.07
N ILE A 98 27.45 50.18 -16.14
CA ILE A 98 27.71 50.64 -17.50
C ILE A 98 26.47 51.38 -17.99
N ASP A 99 26.58 52.70 -18.04
CA ASP A 99 25.55 53.60 -18.59
C ASP A 99 25.35 53.27 -20.08
N GLN A 100 24.26 52.57 -20.39
CA GLN A 100 23.97 52.07 -21.74
C GLN A 100 23.70 53.19 -22.74
N ASP A 101 23.27 54.35 -22.24
CA ASP A 101 22.99 55.55 -23.05
C ASP A 101 24.28 56.34 -23.40
N ALA A 102 25.42 56.02 -22.77
CA ALA A 102 26.69 56.72 -22.98
C ALA A 102 27.63 56.04 -23.98
N LEU A 103 27.32 54.84 -24.48
CA LEU A 103 28.19 54.12 -25.43
C LEU A 103 27.78 54.35 -26.89
N SER A 104 28.73 54.89 -27.66
CA SER A 104 28.68 54.92 -29.14
C SER A 104 28.47 53.51 -29.69
N SER A 105 27.55 53.40 -30.66
CA SER A 105 27.09 52.16 -31.30
C SER A 105 28.20 51.27 -31.88
N GLY A 106 29.41 51.81 -32.08
CA GLY A 106 30.58 51.07 -32.55
C GLY A 106 31.31 50.24 -31.47
N ASP A 107 31.34 50.69 -30.21
CA ASP A 107 32.04 50.01 -29.12
C ASP A 107 31.18 48.91 -28.49
N PHE A 108 29.85 49.09 -28.50
CA PHE A 108 28.89 48.03 -28.18
C PHE A 108 28.99 46.84 -29.14
N LEU A 109 29.19 47.10 -30.44
CA LEU A 109 29.40 46.04 -31.44
C LEU A 109 30.74 45.30 -31.25
N LYS A 110 31.80 45.99 -30.79
CA LYS A 110 33.09 45.37 -30.43
C LYS A 110 32.99 44.52 -29.17
N ALA A 111 32.26 44.98 -28.14
CA ALA A 111 31.96 44.19 -26.95
C ALA A 111 31.10 42.96 -27.26
N LEU A 112 30.11 43.09 -28.16
CA LEU A 112 29.32 41.99 -28.72
C LEU A 112 30.17 40.99 -29.52
N LYS A 113 31.20 41.45 -30.24
CA LYS A 113 32.12 40.59 -30.99
C LYS A 113 33.06 39.77 -30.08
N VAL A 114 33.45 40.31 -28.93
CA VAL A 114 34.22 39.59 -27.90
C VAL A 114 33.30 38.65 -27.09
N LEU A 115 32.02 39.00 -26.95
CA LEU A 115 30.97 38.14 -26.41
C LEU A 115 30.44 37.13 -27.44
N ASP A 116 30.83 37.19 -28.72
CA ASP A 116 30.49 36.23 -29.77
C ASP A 116 31.33 34.94 -29.69
N GLY A 117 31.27 34.28 -28.54
CA GLY A 117 31.22 32.81 -28.43
C GLY A 117 32.46 32.03 -28.87
N GLY A 118 33.44 31.91 -27.98
CA GLY A 118 34.32 30.74 -27.97
C GLY A 118 33.55 29.48 -27.58
N MET A 119 33.85 28.34 -28.23
CA MET A 119 33.27 27.05 -27.90
C MET A 119 33.60 26.65 -26.46
N ILE A 120 32.59 26.54 -25.60
CA ILE A 120 32.71 25.81 -24.33
C ILE A 120 31.94 24.50 -24.50
N LYS A 121 32.68 23.38 -24.62
CA LYS A 121 32.17 21.99 -24.57
C LYS A 121 31.12 21.60 -25.62
N GLY A 122 31.23 22.09 -26.86
CA GLY A 122 30.53 21.48 -28.01
C GLY A 122 29.01 21.64 -28.07
N ARG A 123 28.37 22.48 -27.24
CA ARG A 123 26.94 22.83 -27.37
C ARG A 123 26.79 24.27 -27.87
N ARG A 124 25.99 24.47 -28.92
CA ARG A 124 25.57 25.80 -29.39
C ARG A 124 24.61 26.39 -28.36
N SER A 125 24.99 27.46 -27.65
CA SER A 125 24.00 28.28 -26.94
C SER A 125 23.34 29.20 -27.97
N PHE A 126 22.02 29.12 -28.09
CA PHE A 126 21.27 30.15 -28.79
C PHE A 126 21.37 31.39 -27.92
N LYS A 127 21.91 32.49 -28.44
CA LYS A 127 21.96 33.79 -27.71
C LYS A 127 20.76 34.68 -28.02
N TYR A 128 20.00 34.30 -29.04
CA TYR A 128 18.85 35.03 -29.54
C TYR A 128 17.65 34.08 -29.61
N ARG A 129 16.48 34.62 -29.29
CA ARG A 129 15.17 33.96 -29.35
C ARG A 129 14.33 34.67 -30.41
N GLU A 130 13.67 33.92 -31.27
CA GLU A 130 12.72 34.50 -32.24
C GLU A 130 11.35 34.71 -31.55
N LEU A 131 10.87 35.95 -31.51
CA LEU A 131 9.54 36.31 -31.02
C LEU A 131 8.71 36.93 -32.16
N VAL A 132 7.43 36.57 -32.24
CA VAL A 132 6.53 37.04 -33.31
C VAL A 132 5.65 38.20 -32.83
N TRP A 133 5.10 38.09 -31.62
CA TRP A 133 4.30 39.14 -31.00
C TRP A 133 5.17 40.19 -30.32
N ASP A 134 4.82 41.47 -30.50
CA ASP A 134 5.55 42.60 -29.93
C ASP A 134 5.60 42.52 -28.40
N MET A 135 6.75 42.82 -27.78
CA MET A 135 6.91 42.68 -26.33
C MET A 135 6.09 43.71 -25.55
N ASP A 136 5.93 44.92 -26.10
CA ASP A 136 5.23 46.02 -25.44
C ASP A 136 3.70 45.91 -25.55
N GLN A 137 3.20 45.07 -26.47
CA GLN A 137 1.78 44.89 -26.78
C GLN A 137 1.22 43.54 -26.28
N ARG A 138 1.83 42.96 -25.24
CA ARG A 138 1.40 41.70 -24.61
C ARG A 138 0.46 41.94 -23.43
N GLY A 139 -0.24 40.88 -23.01
CA GLY A 139 -1.06 40.89 -21.80
C GLY A 139 -0.23 40.97 -20.51
N ARG A 140 -0.90 41.04 -19.36
CA ARG A 140 -0.26 41.25 -18.06
C ARG A 140 0.71 40.12 -17.67
N LEU A 141 0.43 38.89 -18.12
CA LEU A 141 1.26 37.70 -17.91
C LEU A 141 2.26 37.47 -19.07
N GLY A 142 2.40 38.43 -19.98
CA GLY A 142 3.24 38.30 -21.18
C GLY A 142 2.65 37.37 -22.24
N GLU A 143 1.34 37.15 -22.21
CA GLU A 143 0.58 36.34 -23.14
C GLU A 143 0.29 37.07 -24.45
N ASN A 144 0.06 36.30 -25.51
CA ASN A 144 -0.39 36.80 -26.80
C ASN A 144 -1.88 36.45 -27.00
N LEU A 145 -2.49 36.94 -28.07
CA LEU A 145 -3.90 36.68 -28.36
C LEU A 145 -4.22 35.18 -28.50
N LEU A 146 -3.28 34.41 -29.06
CA LEU A 146 -3.42 32.96 -29.25
C LEU A 146 -3.50 32.24 -27.89
N HIS A 147 -2.67 32.63 -26.92
CA HIS A 147 -2.70 32.12 -25.55
C HIS A 147 -4.04 32.42 -24.86
N VAL A 148 -4.57 33.65 -24.98
CA VAL A 148 -5.88 34.03 -24.40
C VAL A 148 -6.99 33.14 -24.97
N CYS A 149 -7.01 32.94 -26.29
CA CYS A 149 -8.01 32.10 -26.95
C CYS A 149 -7.95 30.64 -26.48
N MET A 150 -6.75 30.07 -26.32
CA MET A 150 -6.60 28.70 -25.81
C MET A 150 -6.93 28.58 -24.32
N LEU A 151 -6.67 29.61 -23.50
CA LEU A 151 -7.07 29.58 -22.09
C LEU A 151 -8.59 29.52 -21.91
N LEU A 152 -9.36 30.14 -22.81
CA LEU A 152 -10.82 30.09 -22.81
C LEU A 152 -11.39 28.75 -23.30
N ASN A 153 -10.67 28.08 -24.22
CA ASN A 153 -11.01 26.75 -24.76
C ASN A 153 -12.47 26.57 -25.21
N THR A 154 -13.08 27.60 -25.83
CA THR A 154 -14.40 27.47 -26.44
C THR A 154 -14.27 27.06 -27.91
N ALA A 155 -15.29 26.41 -28.47
CA ALA A 155 -15.26 25.95 -29.86
C ALA A 155 -14.99 27.09 -30.87
N ASP A 156 -15.54 28.29 -30.62
CA ASP A 156 -15.31 29.46 -31.46
C ASP A 156 -13.86 29.95 -31.35
N MET A 157 -13.30 29.99 -30.14
CA MET A 157 -11.91 30.41 -29.93
C MET A 157 -10.90 29.40 -30.48
N ASN A 158 -11.17 28.10 -30.39
CA ASN A 158 -10.32 27.06 -30.99
C ASN A 158 -10.29 27.17 -32.52
N GLU A 159 -11.41 27.56 -33.14
CA GLU A 159 -11.46 27.83 -34.58
C GLU A 159 -10.71 29.12 -34.94
N LEU A 160 -10.86 30.18 -34.14
CA LEU A 160 -10.06 31.41 -34.29
C LEU A 160 -8.55 31.13 -34.20
N VAL A 161 -8.12 30.29 -33.25
CA VAL A 161 -6.73 29.84 -33.13
C VAL A 161 -6.26 29.17 -34.43
N LYS A 162 -7.05 28.27 -35.02
CA LYS A 162 -6.70 27.62 -36.29
C LYS A 162 -6.52 28.65 -37.40
N GLN A 163 -7.45 29.60 -37.55
CA GLN A 163 -7.39 30.64 -38.58
C GLN A 163 -6.17 31.56 -38.41
N MET A 164 -5.90 32.01 -37.18
CA MET A 164 -4.68 32.78 -36.87
C MET A 164 -3.40 32.00 -37.21
N THR A 165 -3.40 30.69 -36.96
CA THR A 165 -2.25 29.83 -37.23
C THR A 165 -2.03 29.61 -38.73
N TYR A 166 -3.10 29.56 -39.53
CA TYR A 166 -2.99 29.53 -40.99
C TYR A 166 -2.38 30.84 -41.54
N ARG A 167 -2.81 31.98 -41.00
CA ARG A 167 -2.34 33.30 -41.46
C ARG A 167 -0.92 33.62 -41.01
N PHE A 168 -0.59 33.33 -39.75
CA PHE A 168 0.69 33.66 -39.11
C PHE A 168 1.40 32.39 -38.62
N PRO A 169 2.04 31.58 -39.48
CA PRO A 169 2.52 30.24 -39.11
C PRO A 169 3.60 30.22 -38.02
N LYS A 170 4.40 31.29 -37.87
CA LYS A 170 5.45 31.35 -36.85
C LYS A 170 4.93 31.57 -35.43
N ILE A 171 3.70 32.04 -35.26
CA ILE A 171 3.12 32.36 -33.94
C ILE A 171 2.97 31.12 -33.05
N VAL A 172 2.96 29.93 -33.64
CA VAL A 172 2.83 28.63 -32.97
C VAL A 172 3.92 28.38 -31.92
N ASN A 173 5.12 28.95 -32.13
CA ASN A 173 6.29 28.75 -31.25
C ASN A 173 6.54 29.93 -30.31
N ASP A 174 5.61 30.89 -30.27
CA ASP A 174 5.67 31.99 -29.34
C ASP A 174 5.42 31.51 -27.90
N ILE A 175 5.92 32.24 -26.90
CA ILE A 175 5.91 31.80 -25.49
C ILE A 175 5.35 32.88 -24.56
N PHE A 176 4.90 32.46 -23.38
CA PHE A 176 4.67 33.37 -22.26
C PHE A 176 6.00 33.95 -21.73
N LEU A 177 5.99 35.23 -21.38
CA LEU A 177 7.18 35.95 -20.89
C LEU A 177 7.14 36.29 -19.39
N SER A 178 6.02 36.10 -18.68
CA SER A 178 5.97 36.31 -17.24
C SER A 178 6.87 35.35 -16.49
N GLU A 179 7.40 35.77 -15.34
CA GLU A 179 8.22 34.90 -14.48
C GLU A 179 7.50 33.58 -14.09
N GLU A 180 6.19 33.63 -13.86
CA GLU A 180 5.40 32.48 -13.43
C GLU A 180 5.24 31.42 -14.54
N TYR A 181 4.99 31.85 -15.77
CA TYR A 181 4.68 30.97 -16.91
C TYR A 181 5.75 30.99 -18.01
N TYR A 182 6.94 31.54 -17.72
CA TYR A 182 8.00 31.74 -18.71
C TYR A 182 8.26 30.48 -19.56
N GLY A 183 8.22 30.61 -20.88
CA GLY A 183 8.50 29.50 -21.80
C GLY A 183 7.34 28.54 -22.03
N LEU A 184 6.18 28.73 -21.37
CA LEU A 184 4.96 28.01 -21.70
C LEU A 184 4.58 28.34 -23.16
N SER A 185 4.33 27.31 -23.96
CA SER A 185 4.01 27.44 -25.39
C SER A 185 2.56 27.03 -25.67
N PRO A 186 2.02 27.37 -26.85
CA PRO A 186 0.71 26.93 -27.29
C PRO A 186 0.51 25.42 -27.19
N LEU A 187 1.56 24.66 -27.50
CA LEU A 187 1.53 23.21 -27.42
C LEU A 187 1.37 22.71 -25.98
N HIS A 188 2.00 23.36 -25.00
CA HIS A 188 1.79 23.02 -23.59
C HIS A 188 0.34 23.30 -23.16
N GLN A 189 -0.21 24.45 -23.55
CA GLN A 189 -1.58 24.83 -23.18
C GLN A 189 -2.61 23.86 -23.78
N ALA A 190 -2.42 23.44 -25.04
CA ALA A 190 -3.31 22.46 -25.68
C ALA A 190 -3.32 21.10 -24.93
N ILE A 191 -2.18 20.67 -24.40
CA ILE A 191 -2.07 19.46 -23.58
C ILE A 191 -2.77 19.66 -22.23
N VAL A 192 -2.59 20.80 -21.58
CA VAL A 192 -3.29 21.12 -20.31
C VAL A 192 -4.81 21.15 -20.50
N ASN A 193 -5.29 21.60 -21.66
CA ASN A 193 -6.71 21.61 -22.02
C ASN A 193 -7.25 20.23 -22.43
N GLU A 194 -6.40 19.21 -22.53
CA GLU A 194 -6.73 17.85 -22.96
C GLU A 194 -7.29 17.74 -24.41
N ASP A 195 -6.94 18.69 -25.28
CA ASP A 195 -7.41 18.73 -26.67
C ASP A 195 -6.42 18.05 -27.63
N LEU A 196 -6.67 16.76 -27.90
CA LEU A 196 -5.86 15.95 -28.81
C LEU A 196 -5.86 16.50 -30.26
N GLU A 197 -6.99 17.05 -30.72
CA GLU A 197 -7.10 17.58 -32.09
C GLU A 197 -6.24 18.82 -32.26
N MET A 198 -6.27 19.72 -31.27
CA MET A 198 -5.43 20.91 -31.26
C MET A 198 -3.94 20.54 -31.17
N VAL A 199 -3.58 19.57 -30.33
CA VAL A 199 -2.19 19.07 -30.23
C VAL A 199 -1.72 18.54 -31.59
N TYR A 200 -2.54 17.74 -32.28
CA TYR A 200 -2.23 17.24 -33.62
C TYR A 200 -2.08 18.38 -34.64
N PHE A 201 -2.99 19.34 -34.61
CA PHE A 201 -2.98 20.51 -35.50
C PHE A 201 -1.71 21.35 -35.32
N LEU A 202 -1.37 21.73 -34.09
CA LEU A 202 -0.19 22.55 -33.78
C LEU A 202 1.10 21.83 -34.19
N CYS A 203 1.23 20.53 -33.90
CA CYS A 203 2.39 19.76 -34.31
C CYS A 203 2.54 19.69 -35.84
N ARG A 204 1.44 19.56 -36.59
CA ARG A 204 1.45 19.57 -38.07
C ARG A 204 1.81 20.94 -38.64
N LYS A 205 1.55 22.02 -37.90
CA LYS A 205 1.92 23.40 -38.26
C LYS A 205 3.32 23.82 -37.82
N GLY A 206 4.12 22.89 -37.27
CA GLY A 206 5.52 23.13 -36.93
C GLY A 206 5.74 23.61 -35.49
N ALA A 207 4.83 23.27 -34.57
CA ALA A 207 5.08 23.45 -33.14
C ALA A 207 6.33 22.69 -32.69
N ASP A 208 7.21 23.35 -31.93
CA ASP A 208 8.40 22.74 -31.35
C ASP A 208 8.00 21.83 -30.18
N VAL A 209 8.18 20.52 -30.41
CA VAL A 209 7.88 19.46 -29.45
C VAL A 209 8.89 19.41 -28.30
N HIS A 210 10.03 20.09 -28.44
CA HIS A 210 11.08 20.19 -27.43
C HIS A 210 11.16 21.56 -26.75
N GLN A 211 10.12 22.39 -26.92
CA GLN A 211 10.05 23.68 -26.28
C GLN A 211 10.08 23.54 -24.75
N ARG A 212 10.92 24.33 -24.06
CA ARG A 212 11.08 24.26 -22.60
C ARG A 212 10.27 25.35 -21.90
N CYS A 213 9.57 24.98 -20.83
CA CYS A 213 8.90 25.89 -19.90
C CYS A 213 9.72 26.05 -18.61
N TYR A 214 10.18 27.27 -18.32
CA TYR A 214 11.02 27.59 -17.15
C TYR A 214 10.26 28.29 -16.02
N GLY A 215 8.93 28.41 -16.14
CA GLY A 215 8.11 29.21 -15.24
C GLY A 215 8.27 28.85 -13.76
N SER A 216 8.15 29.85 -12.88
CA SER A 216 8.13 29.63 -11.43
C SER A 216 7.03 28.67 -11.02
N PHE A 217 5.88 28.75 -11.70
CA PHE A 217 4.70 27.95 -11.41
C PHE A 217 4.98 26.44 -11.54
N PHE A 218 5.77 26.06 -12.55
CA PHE A 218 6.12 24.67 -12.87
C PHE A 218 7.42 24.20 -12.21
N CYS A 219 8.01 24.98 -11.31
CA CYS A 219 9.15 24.58 -10.49
C CYS A 219 8.67 23.98 -9.16
N ALA A 220 9.44 23.06 -8.58
CA ALA A 220 9.16 22.53 -7.24
C ALA A 220 9.15 23.64 -6.17
N ASP A 221 8.20 23.59 -5.24
CA ASP A 221 7.91 24.66 -4.28
C ASP A 221 9.11 24.96 -3.37
N ASP A 222 9.89 23.94 -3.01
CA ASP A 222 11.10 24.06 -2.19
C ASP A 222 12.23 24.81 -2.92
N GLN A 223 12.24 24.76 -4.25
CA GLN A 223 13.23 25.45 -5.08
C GLN A 223 12.81 26.86 -5.48
N LYS A 224 11.51 27.23 -5.42
CA LYS A 224 11.02 28.54 -5.90
C LYS A 224 11.78 29.73 -5.31
N ALA A 225 12.14 29.66 -4.03
CA ALA A 225 12.85 30.72 -3.32
C ALA A 225 14.36 30.78 -3.62
N SER A 226 14.95 29.73 -4.20
CA SER A 226 16.39 29.60 -4.44
C SER A 226 16.78 29.74 -5.91
N ARG A 227 15.82 30.10 -6.77
CA ARG A 227 16.02 30.31 -8.21
C ARG A 227 16.93 31.51 -8.46
N THR A 228 17.90 31.34 -9.34
CA THR A 228 18.77 32.41 -9.84
C THR A 228 18.84 32.37 -11.35
N ASP A 229 18.98 33.53 -11.99
CA ASP A 229 19.15 33.62 -13.43
C ASP A 229 20.59 33.98 -13.78
N SER A 230 21.05 33.45 -14.92
CA SER A 230 22.32 33.79 -15.55
C SER A 230 22.05 34.48 -16.90
N LEU A 231 22.83 35.51 -17.24
CA LEU A 231 22.68 36.23 -18.52
C LEU A 231 23.18 35.42 -19.73
N GLU A 232 23.93 34.36 -19.49
CA GLU A 232 24.55 33.52 -20.52
C GLU A 232 23.58 32.51 -21.14
N HIS A 233 22.48 32.17 -20.45
CA HIS A 233 21.52 31.17 -20.89
C HIS A 233 20.09 31.44 -20.42
N GLU A 234 19.12 30.89 -21.13
CA GLU A 234 17.69 31.15 -20.88
C GLU A 234 17.11 30.37 -19.69
N TRP A 235 17.63 29.16 -19.41
CA TRP A 235 17.18 28.33 -18.29
C TRP A 235 17.59 28.93 -16.94
N VAL A 236 16.91 28.49 -15.89
CA VAL A 236 17.07 28.99 -14.52
C VAL A 236 18.05 28.11 -13.77
N ASP A 237 18.94 28.70 -12.97
CA ASP A 237 19.84 27.94 -12.11
C ASP A 237 19.15 27.62 -10.78
N LEU A 238 19.19 26.35 -10.41
CA LEU A 238 18.51 25.81 -9.24
C LEU A 238 19.51 25.23 -8.24
N VAL A 239 19.19 25.35 -6.96
CA VAL A 239 19.91 24.62 -5.90
C VAL A 239 19.62 23.12 -6.05
N GLN A 240 20.69 22.32 -6.02
CA GLN A 240 20.64 20.89 -6.36
C GLN A 240 19.93 20.02 -5.32
N ASN A 241 19.72 20.48 -4.08
CA ASN A 241 19.10 19.68 -3.02
C ASN A 241 17.58 19.90 -2.99
N THR A 242 16.82 18.91 -3.45
CA THR A 242 15.36 18.99 -3.58
C THR A 242 14.66 17.82 -2.91
N LYS A 243 13.44 18.09 -2.45
CA LYS A 243 12.45 17.11 -2.01
C LYS A 243 11.27 17.00 -2.97
N TYR A 244 11.26 17.79 -4.05
CA TYR A 244 10.20 17.83 -5.06
C TYR A 244 8.83 18.08 -4.44
N ILE A 245 8.72 19.08 -3.58
CA ILE A 245 7.47 19.44 -2.92
C ILE A 245 6.60 20.24 -3.90
N GLY A 246 5.29 19.99 -3.89
CA GLY A 246 4.31 20.70 -4.73
C GLY A 246 3.73 19.82 -5.84
N GLN A 247 2.51 20.14 -6.29
CA GLN A 247 1.75 19.33 -7.25
C GLN A 247 2.00 19.72 -8.73
N MET A 248 2.53 20.93 -8.98
CA MET A 248 2.60 21.52 -10.34
C MET A 248 3.95 21.33 -11.03
N TYR A 249 4.85 20.49 -10.51
CA TYR A 249 6.15 20.21 -11.11
C TYR A 249 6.03 19.17 -12.23
N TRP A 250 5.69 19.58 -13.46
CA TRP A 250 5.46 18.67 -14.60
C TRP A 250 6.67 18.51 -15.54
N GLY A 251 7.84 18.93 -15.08
CA GLY A 251 9.01 19.11 -15.93
C GLY A 251 8.83 20.29 -16.89
N GLU A 252 9.60 20.29 -17.97
CA GLU A 252 9.70 21.46 -18.85
C GLU A 252 9.22 21.22 -20.28
N TYR A 253 9.01 19.96 -20.69
CA TYR A 253 8.73 19.61 -22.08
C TYR A 253 7.25 19.27 -22.28
N PRO A 254 6.68 19.47 -23.49
CA PRO A 254 5.31 19.08 -23.80
C PRO A 254 5.05 17.59 -23.53
N LEU A 255 6.02 16.73 -23.85
CA LEU A 255 5.92 15.29 -23.59
C LEU A 255 5.85 14.97 -22.09
N SER A 256 6.54 15.73 -21.24
CA SER A 256 6.47 15.52 -19.80
C SER A 256 5.16 16.04 -19.21
N PHE A 257 4.60 17.13 -19.75
CA PHE A 257 3.26 17.60 -19.39
C PHE A 257 2.20 16.53 -19.68
N ALA A 258 2.20 15.95 -20.88
CA ALA A 258 1.26 14.88 -21.24
C ALA A 258 1.41 13.64 -20.35
N ALA A 259 2.64 13.34 -19.90
CA ALA A 259 2.89 12.26 -18.96
C ALA A 259 2.32 12.57 -17.56
N CYS A 260 2.56 13.78 -17.04
CA CYS A 260 2.10 14.19 -15.72
C CYS A 260 0.58 14.39 -15.63
N THR A 261 -0.09 14.79 -16.72
CA THR A 261 -1.56 14.84 -16.80
C THR A 261 -2.20 13.48 -17.09
N ASN A 262 -1.40 12.40 -17.18
CA ASN A 262 -1.84 11.04 -17.48
C ASN A 262 -2.58 10.89 -18.83
N GLN A 263 -2.24 11.70 -19.83
CA GLN A 263 -2.86 11.66 -21.16
C GLN A 263 -2.11 10.72 -22.11
N VAL A 264 -2.55 9.46 -22.14
CA VAL A 264 -1.93 8.37 -22.93
C VAL A 264 -1.90 8.66 -24.44
N ASP A 265 -2.98 9.23 -24.99
CA ASP A 265 -3.08 9.46 -26.43
C ASP A 265 -2.24 10.66 -26.89
N CYS A 266 -2.22 11.75 -26.11
CA CYS A 266 -1.30 12.86 -26.33
C CYS A 266 0.15 12.40 -26.26
N PHE A 267 0.51 11.55 -25.30
CA PHE A 267 1.85 11.00 -25.16
C PHE A 267 2.28 10.18 -26.40
N ARG A 268 1.39 9.28 -26.87
CA ARG A 268 1.63 8.48 -28.09
C ARG A 268 1.77 9.37 -29.34
N LEU A 269 0.92 10.39 -29.45
CA LEU A 269 0.95 11.33 -30.57
C LEU A 269 2.25 12.14 -30.60
N LEU A 270 2.66 12.71 -29.47
CA LEU A 270 3.92 13.47 -29.37
C LEU A 270 5.12 12.57 -29.69
N ARG A 271 5.11 11.30 -29.24
CA ARG A 271 6.16 10.34 -29.60
C ARG A 271 6.16 10.02 -31.10
N ALA A 272 4.98 9.91 -31.73
CA ALA A 272 4.87 9.77 -33.19
C ALA A 272 5.42 11.00 -33.94
N MET A 273 5.30 12.19 -33.34
CA MET A 273 5.90 13.45 -33.80
C MET A 273 7.38 13.62 -33.39
N LYS A 274 8.07 12.51 -33.03
CA LYS A 274 9.50 12.44 -32.66
C LYS A 274 9.90 13.13 -31.35
N ALA A 275 8.96 13.30 -30.40
CA ALA A 275 9.32 13.72 -29.04
C ALA A 275 10.25 12.69 -28.37
N ASP A 276 11.32 13.14 -27.71
CA ASP A 276 12.28 12.26 -27.05
C ASP A 276 12.03 12.17 -25.53
N PRO A 277 11.71 10.98 -24.98
CA PRO A 277 11.38 10.82 -23.56
C PRO A 277 12.58 10.90 -22.61
N ASN A 278 13.80 10.87 -23.16
CA ASN A 278 15.05 10.87 -22.41
C ASN A 278 15.67 12.27 -22.26
N MET A 279 15.00 13.32 -22.74
CA MET A 279 15.46 14.69 -22.57
C MET A 279 15.31 15.11 -21.10
N PRO A 280 16.41 15.54 -20.45
CA PRO A 280 16.35 15.98 -19.07
C PRO A 280 15.89 17.43 -18.96
N ASP A 281 15.18 17.74 -17.88
CA ASP A 281 14.86 19.10 -17.45
C ASP A 281 16.06 19.77 -16.72
N THR A 282 15.86 20.97 -16.16
CA THR A 282 16.91 21.68 -15.39
C THR A 282 17.43 20.91 -14.18
N ASN A 283 16.58 20.10 -13.52
CA ASN A 283 16.99 19.23 -12.41
C ASN A 283 17.67 17.93 -12.88
N GLY A 284 17.76 17.71 -14.19
CA GLY A 284 18.27 16.47 -14.78
C GLY A 284 17.23 15.34 -14.82
N ASN A 285 15.97 15.62 -14.51
CA ASN A 285 14.89 14.64 -14.49
C ASN A 285 14.36 14.39 -15.90
N THR A 286 14.20 13.11 -16.23
CA THR A 286 13.53 12.66 -17.46
C THR A 286 12.03 12.44 -17.22
N VAL A 287 11.28 12.13 -18.26
CA VAL A 287 9.85 11.77 -18.16
C VAL A 287 9.61 10.68 -17.10
N LEU A 288 10.48 9.67 -17.03
CA LEU A 288 10.36 8.59 -16.04
C LEU A 288 10.53 9.07 -14.60
N HIS A 289 11.43 10.03 -14.35
CA HIS A 289 11.58 10.62 -13.02
C HIS A 289 10.32 11.40 -12.62
N LEU A 290 9.68 12.08 -13.58
CA LEU A 290 8.46 12.86 -13.32
C LEU A 290 7.27 11.94 -13.04
N THR A 291 7.11 10.84 -13.77
CA THR A 291 6.08 9.83 -13.46
C THR A 291 6.28 9.18 -12.09
N VAL A 292 7.54 9.07 -11.62
CA VAL A 292 7.86 8.60 -10.25
C VAL A 292 7.44 9.63 -9.20
N ILE A 293 7.71 10.92 -9.44
CA ILE A 293 7.35 12.00 -8.50
C ILE A 293 5.84 12.08 -8.31
N HIS A 294 5.07 11.95 -9.40
CA HIS A 294 3.60 12.03 -9.41
C HIS A 294 2.87 10.72 -9.14
N ASP A 295 3.59 9.61 -8.99
CA ASP A 295 3.00 8.30 -8.69
C ASP A 295 2.05 7.76 -9.79
N LEU A 296 2.47 7.85 -11.07
CA LEU A 296 1.70 7.40 -12.23
C LEU A 296 2.24 6.08 -12.85
N PRO A 297 1.81 4.89 -12.38
CA PRO A 297 2.34 3.59 -12.83
C PRO A 297 1.98 3.24 -14.29
N GLU A 298 0.75 3.54 -14.74
CA GLU A 298 0.31 3.21 -16.10
C GLU A 298 1.08 4.01 -17.15
N MET A 299 1.27 5.31 -16.91
CA MET A 299 2.07 6.17 -17.76
C MET A 299 3.55 5.79 -17.75
N PHE A 300 4.07 5.36 -16.60
CA PHE A 300 5.44 4.85 -16.49
C PHE A 300 5.66 3.67 -17.45
N MET A 301 4.74 2.68 -17.43
CA MET A 301 4.80 1.53 -18.34
C MET A 301 4.78 1.97 -19.82
N LEU A 302 3.85 2.86 -20.17
CA LEU A 302 3.75 3.37 -21.54
C LEU A 302 5.04 4.07 -21.99
N ALA A 303 5.64 4.89 -21.12
CA ALA A 303 6.87 5.59 -21.44
C ALA A 303 8.04 4.63 -21.68
N VAL A 304 8.17 3.57 -20.87
CA VAL A 304 9.16 2.51 -21.05
C VAL A 304 8.93 1.76 -22.37
N GLU A 305 7.68 1.39 -22.68
CA GLU A 305 7.32 0.73 -23.94
C GLU A 305 7.65 1.57 -25.18
N LEU A 306 7.57 2.91 -25.06
CA LEU A 306 7.85 3.87 -26.13
C LEU A 306 9.33 4.34 -26.19
N GLY A 307 10.22 3.69 -25.44
CA GLY A 307 11.67 3.84 -25.54
C GLY A 307 12.31 4.79 -24.52
N ALA A 308 11.66 5.03 -23.38
CA ALA A 308 12.29 5.71 -22.26
C ALA A 308 13.33 4.80 -21.56
N ASN A 309 14.46 5.38 -21.15
CA ASN A 309 15.58 4.64 -20.57
C ASN A 309 15.56 4.71 -19.02
N LEU A 310 15.54 3.54 -18.39
CA LEU A 310 15.48 3.36 -16.93
C LEU A 310 16.76 3.76 -16.18
N HIS A 311 17.90 3.83 -16.86
CA HIS A 311 19.21 4.00 -16.21
C HIS A 311 19.77 5.44 -16.29
N VAL A 312 18.97 6.40 -16.77
CA VAL A 312 19.39 7.82 -16.79
C VAL A 312 19.43 8.35 -15.36
N ARG A 313 20.49 9.09 -15.01
CA ARG A 313 20.65 9.70 -13.69
C ARG A 313 20.39 11.21 -13.75
N ASN A 314 19.66 11.73 -12.77
CA ASN A 314 19.44 13.16 -12.62
C ASN A 314 20.65 13.87 -11.97
N ASN A 315 20.53 15.18 -11.70
CA ASN A 315 21.61 15.96 -11.09
C ASN A 315 21.96 15.50 -9.66
N LEU A 316 21.01 14.85 -8.97
CA LEU A 316 21.23 14.17 -7.69
C LEU A 316 21.93 12.81 -7.82
N LYS A 317 22.30 12.40 -9.04
CA LYS A 317 22.86 11.09 -9.38
C LYS A 317 21.91 9.92 -9.06
N LEU A 318 20.60 10.18 -8.99
CA LEU A 318 19.57 9.18 -8.76
C LEU A 318 19.00 8.71 -10.09
N THR A 319 18.76 7.40 -10.22
CA THR A 319 17.91 6.83 -11.27
C THR A 319 16.43 6.93 -10.88
N PRO A 320 15.47 6.71 -11.80
CA PRO A 320 14.05 6.64 -11.46
C PRO A 320 13.75 5.66 -10.32
N LEU A 321 14.44 4.51 -10.28
CA LEU A 321 14.34 3.52 -9.20
C LEU A 321 14.81 4.08 -7.84
N ALA A 322 16.01 4.68 -7.81
CA ALA A 322 16.57 5.27 -6.59
C ALA A 322 15.75 6.49 -6.12
N LEU A 323 15.14 7.24 -7.04
CA LEU A 323 14.24 8.35 -6.74
C LEU A 323 12.93 7.84 -6.11
N ALA A 324 12.35 6.75 -6.62
CA ALA A 324 11.16 6.13 -6.03
C ALA A 324 11.42 5.70 -4.58
N ALA A 325 12.60 5.12 -4.33
CA ALA A 325 13.05 4.75 -3.00
C ALA A 325 13.22 5.98 -2.07
N ARG A 326 13.80 7.07 -2.57
CA ARG A 326 13.99 8.32 -1.80
C ARG A 326 12.67 9.03 -1.47
N LEU A 327 11.70 9.00 -2.36
CA LEU A 327 10.38 9.64 -2.16
C LEU A 327 9.38 8.74 -1.41
N ALA A 328 9.75 7.47 -1.17
CA ALA A 328 8.95 6.42 -0.58
C ALA A 328 7.72 5.98 -1.42
N LYS A 329 7.89 5.91 -2.74
CA LYS A 329 6.85 5.49 -3.70
C LYS A 329 6.91 3.99 -3.99
N LYS A 330 6.30 3.17 -3.12
CA LYS A 330 6.40 1.70 -3.19
C LYS A 330 5.80 1.06 -4.44
N GLN A 331 4.60 1.50 -4.86
CA GLN A 331 3.92 0.90 -6.02
C GLN A 331 4.74 1.03 -7.31
N ILE A 332 5.26 2.22 -7.59
CA ILE A 332 6.15 2.44 -8.74
C ILE A 332 7.48 1.73 -8.55
N TYR A 333 8.04 1.69 -7.34
CA TYR A 333 9.26 0.95 -7.07
C TYR A 333 9.16 -0.52 -7.49
N ASP A 334 8.08 -1.20 -7.08
CA ASP A 334 7.84 -2.61 -7.45
C ASP A 334 7.66 -2.76 -8.98
N LEU A 335 6.94 -1.84 -9.61
CA LEU A 335 6.77 -1.81 -11.08
C LEU A 335 8.11 -1.65 -11.83
N ILE A 336 8.99 -0.75 -11.36
CA ILE A 336 10.31 -0.55 -11.97
C ILE A 336 11.15 -1.81 -11.82
N LEU A 337 11.13 -2.45 -10.66
CA LEU A 337 11.82 -3.72 -10.45
C LEU A 337 11.29 -4.81 -11.39
N GLU A 338 9.98 -4.88 -11.61
CA GLU A 338 9.39 -5.83 -12.57
C GLU A 338 9.81 -5.55 -14.02
N CYS A 339 10.04 -4.29 -14.38
CA CYS A 339 10.52 -3.89 -15.71
C CYS A 339 12.01 -4.22 -15.93
N ASP A 340 12.85 -4.06 -14.92
CA ASP A 340 14.31 -4.26 -15.00
C ASP A 340 14.73 -5.72 -14.73
N MET A 341 13.82 -6.54 -14.22
CA MET A 341 14.07 -7.94 -13.88
C MET A 341 14.12 -8.87 -15.09
N ASP A 342 15.08 -9.80 -15.06
CA ASP A 342 15.21 -10.90 -16.00
C ASP A 342 14.72 -12.23 -15.43
N ILE A 343 14.10 -13.07 -16.26
CA ILE A 343 13.64 -14.41 -15.84
C ILE A 343 14.71 -15.44 -16.19
N SER A 344 15.34 -15.99 -15.16
CA SER A 344 16.40 -17.00 -15.33
C SER A 344 15.84 -18.33 -15.84
N TRP A 345 14.81 -18.85 -15.17
CA TRP A 345 14.09 -20.07 -15.56
C TRP A 345 12.70 -20.14 -14.92
N ARG A 346 11.82 -20.99 -15.49
CA ARG A 346 10.49 -21.30 -14.96
C ARG A 346 10.32 -22.81 -14.88
N TYR A 347 9.87 -23.33 -13.75
CA TYR A 347 9.59 -24.74 -13.54
C TYR A 347 8.26 -24.92 -12.80
N GLY A 348 7.22 -25.31 -13.53
CA GLY A 348 5.87 -25.41 -12.99
C GLY A 348 5.42 -24.07 -12.37
N PRO A 349 4.99 -24.05 -11.09
CA PRO A 349 4.64 -22.82 -10.38
C PRO A 349 5.85 -22.00 -9.90
N VAL A 350 7.08 -22.50 -10.01
CA VAL A 350 8.27 -21.82 -9.50
C VAL A 350 8.92 -20.99 -10.59
N VAL A 351 9.12 -19.70 -10.34
CA VAL A 351 9.81 -18.77 -11.23
C VAL A 351 11.06 -18.27 -10.54
N CYS A 352 12.16 -18.28 -11.27
CA CYS A 352 13.44 -17.76 -10.81
C CYS A 352 13.70 -16.41 -11.47
N LYS A 353 13.61 -15.36 -10.66
CA LYS A 353 13.71 -13.95 -11.04
C LYS A 353 15.11 -13.44 -10.71
N ALA A 354 15.75 -12.74 -11.64
CA ALA A 354 17.07 -12.16 -11.48
C ALA A 354 16.96 -10.63 -11.53
N TYR A 355 17.24 -9.97 -10.40
CA TYR A 355 17.18 -8.52 -10.24
C TYR A 355 18.58 -7.90 -10.33
N PRO A 356 18.85 -6.98 -11.26
CA PRO A 356 20.13 -6.28 -11.32
C PRO A 356 20.34 -5.40 -10.08
N LEU A 357 21.55 -5.40 -9.50
CA LEU A 357 21.82 -4.72 -8.23
C LEU A 357 22.52 -3.37 -8.34
N ASN A 358 22.94 -2.94 -9.54
CA ASN A 358 23.81 -1.76 -9.76
C ASN A 358 23.41 -0.48 -9.00
N ASP A 359 22.11 -0.17 -8.91
CA ASP A 359 21.62 1.00 -8.16
C ASP A 359 20.82 0.62 -6.89
N VAL A 360 20.53 -0.67 -6.71
CA VAL A 360 19.80 -1.17 -5.55
C VAL A 360 20.72 -1.32 -4.35
N ASP A 361 21.88 -1.93 -4.58
CA ASP A 361 22.84 -2.27 -3.54
C ASP A 361 23.76 -1.09 -3.18
N THR A 362 24.26 -1.08 -1.95
CA THR A 362 25.22 -0.09 -1.44
C THR A 362 26.63 -0.30 -1.96
N ILE A 363 26.98 -1.48 -2.51
CA ILE A 363 28.30 -1.78 -3.06
C ILE A 363 28.30 -1.60 -4.57
N ASN A 364 29.20 -0.77 -5.09
CA ASN A 364 29.42 -0.67 -6.54
C ASN A 364 30.14 -1.90 -7.09
N GLU A 365 29.68 -2.41 -8.24
CA GLU A 365 30.26 -3.60 -8.89
C GLU A 365 31.69 -3.36 -9.44
N SER A 366 32.07 -2.12 -9.77
CA SER A 366 33.36 -1.79 -10.38
C SER A 366 34.53 -1.84 -9.39
N ASP A 367 34.40 -1.10 -8.29
CA ASP A 367 35.53 -0.78 -7.40
C ASP A 367 35.30 -1.25 -5.96
N GLY A 368 34.13 -1.83 -5.67
CA GLY A 368 33.71 -2.16 -4.31
C GLY A 368 33.52 -0.92 -3.42
N SER A 369 33.47 0.29 -3.98
CA SER A 369 33.19 1.54 -3.25
C SER A 369 31.72 1.59 -2.80
N LEU A 370 31.42 2.34 -1.73
CA LEU A 370 30.04 2.53 -1.30
C LEU A 370 29.30 3.56 -2.16
N ASN A 371 28.10 3.22 -2.59
CA ASN A 371 27.14 4.14 -3.19
C ASN A 371 26.18 4.66 -2.11
N PRO A 372 26.31 5.94 -1.69
CA PRO A 372 25.42 6.50 -0.68
C PRO A 372 24.01 6.80 -1.18
N ASN A 373 23.82 6.80 -2.51
CA ASN A 373 22.55 7.11 -3.16
C ASN A 373 21.81 5.84 -3.62
N SER A 374 22.23 4.67 -3.15
CA SER A 374 21.57 3.41 -3.47
C SER A 374 20.15 3.34 -2.89
N VAL A 375 19.32 2.47 -3.45
CA VAL A 375 17.96 2.21 -2.95
C VAL A 375 17.99 1.84 -1.47
N ILE A 376 18.83 0.86 -1.08
CA ILE A 376 18.90 0.40 0.31
C ILE A 376 19.28 1.55 1.25
N ALA A 377 20.26 2.39 0.88
CA ALA A 377 20.66 3.53 1.70
C ALA A 377 19.52 4.57 1.83
N ASN A 378 18.84 4.90 0.74
CA ASN A 378 17.73 5.86 0.75
C ASN A 378 16.53 5.38 1.57
N VAL A 379 16.24 4.06 1.56
CA VAL A 379 15.16 3.47 2.37
C VAL A 379 15.53 3.44 3.85
N VAL A 380 16.75 3.00 4.18
CA VAL A 380 17.19 2.82 5.58
C VAL A 380 17.34 4.14 6.33
N TYR A 381 17.85 5.17 5.65
CA TYR A 381 18.02 6.52 6.20
C TYR A 381 16.85 7.46 5.86
N GLY A 382 15.74 6.91 5.36
CA GLY A 382 14.54 7.66 5.05
C GLY A 382 13.76 8.07 6.31
N ASP A 383 13.26 9.31 6.33
CA ASP A 383 12.56 9.87 7.49
C ASP A 383 11.07 9.52 7.53
N LYS A 384 10.46 9.22 6.38
CA LYS A 384 9.03 8.93 6.26
C LYS A 384 8.66 7.52 6.75
N VAL A 385 7.46 7.37 7.30
CA VAL A 385 6.88 6.08 7.69
C VAL A 385 6.69 5.15 6.48
N GLU A 386 6.36 5.72 5.32
CA GLU A 386 6.21 5.01 4.03
C GLU A 386 7.45 4.18 3.63
N HIS A 387 8.67 4.55 4.08
CA HIS A 387 9.87 3.76 3.81
C HIS A 387 9.86 2.39 4.50
N LEU A 388 9.13 2.24 5.61
CA LEU A 388 9.05 0.97 6.34
C LEU A 388 8.43 -0.15 5.48
N GLU A 389 7.59 0.20 4.51
CA GLU A 389 6.99 -0.78 3.62
C GLU A 389 8.00 -1.43 2.65
N PHE A 390 9.13 -0.78 2.37
CA PHE A 390 10.14 -1.30 1.43
C PHE A 390 10.91 -2.50 1.98
N PHE A 391 10.85 -2.75 3.29
CA PHE A 391 11.52 -3.89 3.92
C PHE A 391 10.82 -5.24 3.68
N ASP A 392 9.69 -5.26 2.98
CA ASP A 392 9.04 -6.50 2.55
C ASP A 392 9.48 -6.85 1.12
N GLY A 393 9.96 -8.07 0.89
CA GLY A 393 10.32 -8.57 -0.45
C GLY A 393 11.83 -8.54 -0.76
N LEU A 394 12.23 -7.94 -1.89
CA LEU A 394 13.62 -8.03 -2.40
C LEU A 394 14.67 -7.49 -1.42
N ILE A 395 14.40 -6.35 -0.78
CA ILE A 395 15.36 -5.73 0.15
C ILE A 395 15.61 -6.63 1.36
N GLU A 396 14.56 -7.30 1.87
CA GLU A 396 14.69 -8.28 2.96
C GLU A 396 15.64 -9.42 2.58
N GLU A 397 15.42 -10.03 1.42
CA GLU A 397 16.24 -11.16 0.96
C GLU A 397 17.71 -10.77 0.70
N VAL A 398 17.94 -9.55 0.19
CA VAL A 398 19.30 -9.02 0.00
C VAL A 398 19.96 -8.76 1.35
N LEU A 399 19.26 -8.15 2.31
CA LEU A 399 19.78 -7.90 3.65
C LEU A 399 20.07 -9.22 4.39
N GLU A 400 19.21 -10.22 4.26
CA GLU A 400 19.42 -11.54 4.85
C GLU A 400 20.65 -12.22 4.23
N SER A 401 20.83 -12.10 2.91
CA SER A 401 22.02 -12.62 2.23
C SER A 401 23.30 -11.92 2.70
N LYS A 402 23.26 -10.61 2.94
CA LYS A 402 24.38 -9.86 3.55
C LYS A 402 24.67 -10.31 4.98
N TRP A 403 23.61 -10.54 5.76
CA TRP A 403 23.71 -11.02 7.13
C TRP A 403 24.39 -12.38 7.22
N GLN A 404 24.00 -13.32 6.36
CA GLN A 404 24.57 -14.67 6.30
C GLN A 404 26.00 -14.69 5.76
N THR A 405 26.35 -13.80 4.82
CA THR A 405 27.67 -13.80 4.17
C THR A 405 28.78 -13.19 5.02
N PHE A 406 28.52 -12.08 5.72
CA PHE A 406 29.52 -11.43 6.57
C PHE A 406 28.98 -10.85 7.88
N GLY A 407 27.72 -10.36 7.90
CA GLY A 407 27.17 -9.65 9.05
C GLY A 407 27.25 -10.43 10.37
N LYS A 408 26.81 -11.70 10.36
CA LYS A 408 26.82 -12.57 11.55
C LYS A 408 28.23 -12.79 12.10
N LYS A 409 29.20 -13.05 11.22
CA LYS A 409 30.60 -13.28 11.62
C LYS A 409 31.20 -12.02 12.25
N GLN A 410 30.97 -10.87 11.62
CA GLN A 410 31.53 -9.60 12.08
C GLN A 410 30.88 -9.13 13.39
N LEU A 411 29.56 -9.32 13.55
CA LEU A 411 28.88 -9.07 14.82
C LEU A 411 29.44 -9.98 15.92
N PHE A 412 29.60 -11.28 15.66
CA PHE A 412 30.12 -12.22 16.66
C PHE A 412 31.56 -11.87 17.10
N MET A 413 32.43 -11.49 16.16
CA MET A 413 33.78 -11.02 16.48
C MET A 413 33.75 -9.73 17.33
N SER A 414 32.85 -8.80 17.00
CA SER A 414 32.66 -7.58 17.78
C SER A 414 32.11 -7.86 19.18
N LEU A 415 31.14 -8.77 19.31
CA LEU A 415 30.54 -9.17 20.57
C LEU A 415 31.56 -9.88 21.47
N ALA A 416 32.35 -10.81 20.91
CA ALA A 416 33.43 -11.48 21.64
C ALA A 416 34.46 -10.47 22.17
N GLY A 417 34.83 -9.48 21.35
CA GLY A 417 35.70 -8.38 21.78
C GLY A 417 35.07 -7.49 22.86
N TYR A 418 33.74 -7.31 22.85
CA TYR A 418 33.03 -6.56 23.90
C TYR A 418 32.95 -7.34 25.22
N ILE A 419 32.61 -8.63 25.17
CA ILE A 419 32.58 -9.52 26.35
C ILE A 419 33.96 -9.59 27.00
N TYR A 420 35.02 -9.72 26.20
CA TYR A 420 36.38 -9.67 26.71
C TYR A 420 36.66 -8.37 27.48
N PHE A 421 36.31 -7.21 26.91
CA PHE A 421 36.47 -5.94 27.60
C PHE A 421 35.64 -5.85 28.89
N LEU A 422 34.39 -6.31 28.88
CA LEU A 422 33.51 -6.28 30.04
C LEU A 422 34.01 -7.19 31.16
N ALA A 423 34.58 -8.35 30.83
CA ALA A 423 35.22 -9.25 31.78
C ALA A 423 36.45 -8.60 32.43
N VAL A 424 37.31 -7.94 31.64
CA VAL A 424 38.49 -7.23 32.18
C VAL A 424 38.05 -6.03 33.04
N PHE A 425 37.02 -5.28 32.62
CA PHE A 425 36.47 -4.16 33.39
C PHE A 425 35.83 -4.62 34.71
N TYR A 426 35.06 -5.70 34.68
CA TYR A 426 34.46 -6.30 35.87
C TYR A 426 35.52 -6.84 36.83
N LEU A 427 36.58 -7.47 36.31
CA LEU A 427 37.72 -7.91 37.11
C LEU A 427 38.40 -6.71 37.80
N ALA A 428 38.60 -5.60 37.09
CA ALA A 428 39.14 -4.36 37.66
C ALA A 428 38.21 -3.76 38.74
N PHE A 429 36.89 -3.88 38.57
CA PHE A 429 35.91 -3.39 39.53
C PHE A 429 35.80 -4.28 40.77
N MET A 430 35.73 -5.60 40.61
CA MET A 430 35.57 -6.54 41.74
C MET A 430 36.84 -6.70 42.59
N THR A 431 38.01 -6.39 42.02
CA THR A 431 39.27 -6.30 42.76
C THR A 431 39.48 -4.94 43.45
N ARG A 432 38.44 -4.08 43.45
CA ARG A 432 38.41 -2.84 44.22
C ARG A 432 37.98 -3.15 45.65
N ASP A 433 38.82 -2.82 46.62
CA ASP A 433 38.47 -2.96 48.03
C ASP A 433 37.31 -2.01 48.38
N ALA A 434 36.22 -2.58 48.89
CA ALA A 434 35.13 -1.83 49.52
C ALA A 434 35.48 -1.71 51.01
N HIS A 435 35.56 -0.49 51.54
CA HIS A 435 35.80 -0.30 52.97
C HIS A 435 34.74 -1.02 53.79
N VAL A 436 35.22 -1.86 54.71
CA VAL A 436 34.49 -2.32 55.88
C VAL A 436 34.20 -1.08 56.74
N LEU A 437 32.92 -0.78 56.97
CA LEU A 437 32.50 0.12 58.06
C LEU A 437 33.12 -0.43 59.35
N PRO A 438 33.76 0.38 60.21
CA PRO A 438 34.32 -0.12 61.46
C PRO A 438 33.18 -0.49 62.40
N ASN A 439 32.70 -1.73 62.30
CA ASN A 439 31.91 -2.35 63.35
C ASN A 439 32.86 -3.15 64.23
N GLU A 440 32.95 -2.69 65.48
CA GLU A 440 33.19 -3.45 66.71
C GLU A 440 33.75 -4.87 66.51
N GLN A 441 35.06 -5.02 66.72
CA GLN A 441 35.57 -6.14 67.51
C GLN A 441 37.03 -5.95 67.91
N ASN A 442 37.21 -6.09 69.23
CA ASN A 442 38.40 -6.45 69.98
C ASN A 442 39.33 -5.30 70.41
N GLU A 443 39.26 -5.08 71.72
CA GLU A 443 40.20 -4.41 72.61
C GLU A 443 41.65 -4.90 72.39
N GLU A 444 42.56 -4.05 72.86
CA GLU A 444 44.02 -4.22 72.98
C GLU A 444 44.82 -3.92 71.69
N ASP A 445 45.22 -2.64 71.52
CA ASP A 445 46.64 -2.27 71.50
C ASP A 445 46.86 -0.73 71.43
N GLU A 446 47.61 -0.25 72.42
CA GLU A 446 48.39 1.00 72.55
C GLU A 446 47.84 2.35 72.03
N ILE A 447 47.34 3.14 72.98
CA ILE A 447 47.25 4.61 72.87
C ILE A 447 48.68 5.17 72.91
N ILE A 448 49.20 5.60 71.75
CA ILE A 448 50.32 6.56 71.71
C ILE A 448 49.69 7.95 71.80
N GLU A 449 49.80 8.58 72.97
CA GLU A 449 49.59 10.03 73.14
C GLU A 449 50.54 10.80 72.23
N ALA A 450 50.00 11.47 71.20
CA ALA A 450 50.73 12.50 70.46
C ALA A 450 50.42 13.86 71.10
N ASP A 451 51.40 14.37 71.84
CA ASP A 451 51.44 15.63 72.56
C ASP A 451 51.31 16.84 71.60
N TYR A 452 50.25 17.64 71.75
CA TYR A 452 49.92 18.81 70.91
C TYR A 452 50.49 20.14 71.46
N SER A 453 51.54 20.09 72.29
CA SER A 453 52.11 21.28 72.94
C SER A 453 53.12 22.08 72.09
N ASN A 454 53.62 21.56 70.97
CA ASN A 454 54.74 22.18 70.21
C ASN A 454 54.36 23.10 69.05
N TYR A 455 53.08 23.41 68.81
CA TYR A 455 52.68 24.25 67.67
C TYR A 455 52.86 25.76 67.88
N THR A 456 53.14 26.21 69.11
CA THR A 456 53.24 27.65 69.44
C THR A 456 54.65 28.22 69.39
N GLU A 457 55.71 27.41 69.32
CA GLU A 457 57.11 27.90 69.21
C GLU A 457 57.62 28.05 67.76
N ILE A 458 56.95 27.46 66.75
CA ILE A 458 57.44 27.46 65.35
C ILE A 458 57.06 28.77 64.60
N LEU A 459 56.21 29.61 65.18
CA LEU A 459 55.76 30.87 64.55
C LEU A 459 56.75 32.05 64.71
N SER A 460 57.92 31.87 65.32
CA SER A 460 58.85 32.99 65.62
C SER A 460 60.30 32.87 65.12
N ALA A 461 60.70 31.81 64.42
CA ALA A 461 62.07 31.70 63.90
C ALA A 461 62.09 31.61 62.36
N GLY A 462 62.59 32.67 61.72
CA GLY A 462 62.86 32.69 60.27
C GLY A 462 63.89 31.63 59.89
N LEU A 463 63.44 30.54 59.28
CA LEU A 463 64.26 29.42 58.80
C LEU A 463 64.18 29.28 57.28
N SER A 464 65.28 28.83 56.68
CA SER A 464 65.53 28.86 55.25
C SER A 464 64.73 27.80 54.47
N LEU A 465 64.57 28.02 53.14
CA LEU A 465 63.88 27.12 52.21
C LEU A 465 64.40 25.67 52.24
N ARG A 466 65.64 25.45 52.68
CA ARG A 466 66.27 24.13 52.78
C ARG A 466 65.80 23.33 54.00
N GLU A 467 65.44 24.02 55.09
CA GLU A 467 64.89 23.39 56.31
C GLU A 467 63.39 23.13 56.17
N HIS A 468 62.66 23.97 55.44
CA HIS A 468 61.29 23.66 54.99
C HIS A 468 61.24 22.41 54.09
N LEU A 469 62.23 22.21 53.22
CA LEU A 469 62.37 21.00 52.41
C LEU A 469 62.79 19.75 53.22
N ALA A 470 63.47 19.92 54.37
CA ALA A 470 63.85 18.82 55.25
C ALA A 470 62.67 18.39 56.16
N ILE A 471 61.89 19.35 56.66
CA ILE A 471 60.65 19.09 57.41
C ILE A 471 59.57 18.53 56.47
N ALA A 472 59.47 19.02 55.23
CA ALA A 472 58.61 18.41 54.20
C ALA A 472 59.02 16.96 53.89
N ARG A 473 60.31 16.65 53.83
CA ARG A 473 60.81 15.27 53.61
C ARG A 473 60.64 14.34 54.81
N LEU A 474 60.60 14.87 56.04
CA LEU A 474 60.31 14.10 57.25
C LEU A 474 58.80 13.89 57.44
N ALA A 475 57.97 14.87 57.07
CA ALA A 475 56.51 14.73 57.00
C ALA A 475 56.06 13.78 55.86
N GLU A 476 56.84 13.69 54.77
CA GLU A 476 56.58 12.81 53.63
C GLU A 476 56.71 11.31 53.93
N ARG A 477 57.38 10.90 55.02
CA ARG A 477 57.66 9.46 55.24
C ARG A 477 56.63 8.71 56.08
N ASN A 478 55.88 9.37 56.98
CA ASN A 478 55.08 8.66 57.97
C ASN A 478 53.59 9.05 58.07
N VAL A 479 53.08 10.03 57.30
CA VAL A 479 51.65 10.45 57.41
C VAL A 479 50.91 10.52 56.07
N LEU A 480 51.60 10.43 54.93
CA LEU A 480 50.98 10.61 53.60
C LEU A 480 50.53 9.38 52.80
N PRO A 481 50.76 8.09 53.15
CA PRO A 481 50.19 6.99 52.37
C PRO A 481 48.70 6.70 52.71
N ALA A 482 48.17 7.23 53.81
CA ALA A 482 46.90 6.75 54.38
C ALA A 482 45.62 7.33 53.74
N HIS A 483 45.70 8.32 52.85
CA HIS A 483 44.50 9.02 52.35
C HIS A 483 44.30 9.01 50.83
N CYS A 484 45.13 8.27 50.08
CA CYS A 484 44.85 7.98 48.67
C CYS A 484 44.81 6.46 48.42
N HIS A 485 43.85 5.77 49.03
CA HIS A 485 43.60 4.32 48.88
C HIS A 485 43.42 3.84 47.43
N LEU A 486 43.29 4.74 46.45
CA LEU A 486 43.11 4.42 45.04
C LEU A 486 44.41 3.99 44.32
N TRP A 487 45.61 4.21 44.91
CA TRP A 487 46.93 3.92 44.31
C TRP A 487 47.76 2.84 45.05
N ASP A 488 47.20 2.19 46.08
CA ASP A 488 47.88 1.08 46.74
C ASP A 488 47.75 -0.20 45.90
N TYR A 489 48.89 -0.73 45.44
CA TYR A 489 49.00 -1.92 44.60
C TYR A 489 49.86 -3.03 45.24
N SER A 490 50.01 -2.99 46.57
CA SER A 490 50.94 -3.84 47.32
C SER A 490 50.48 -5.30 47.48
N GLY A 491 49.19 -5.62 47.28
CA GLY A 491 48.64 -6.99 47.36
C GLY A 491 48.51 -7.76 46.03
N PRO A 492 48.42 -9.10 46.05
CA PRO A 492 48.27 -9.93 44.84
C PRO A 492 46.96 -9.67 44.08
N SER A 493 45.86 -9.38 44.79
CA SER A 493 44.59 -8.93 44.19
C SER A 493 44.72 -7.56 43.53
N GLN A 494 45.53 -6.67 44.11
CA GLN A 494 45.74 -5.31 43.62
C GLN A 494 46.70 -5.28 42.41
N GLN A 495 47.65 -6.22 42.30
CA GLN A 495 48.45 -6.39 41.07
C GLN A 495 47.59 -6.82 39.88
N ILE A 496 46.60 -7.71 40.11
CA ILE A 496 45.61 -8.09 39.09
C ILE A 496 44.76 -6.88 38.69
N ARG A 497 44.40 -6.02 39.65
CA ARG A 497 43.72 -4.74 39.39
C ARG A 497 44.57 -3.81 38.50
N MET A 498 45.85 -3.64 38.79
CA MET A 498 46.75 -2.79 37.98
C MET A 498 46.82 -3.26 36.52
N ILE A 499 47.03 -4.57 36.31
CA ILE A 499 47.11 -5.17 34.98
C ILE A 499 45.77 -5.02 34.23
N SER A 500 44.65 -5.28 34.89
CA SER A 500 43.32 -5.15 34.30
C SER A 500 42.92 -3.70 34.01
N GLU A 501 43.31 -2.73 34.84
CA GLU A 501 43.11 -1.29 34.61
C GLU A 501 43.92 -0.80 33.39
N VAL A 502 45.19 -1.20 33.26
CA VAL A 502 46.03 -0.88 32.10
C VAL A 502 45.46 -1.50 30.81
N LEU A 503 45.02 -2.75 30.86
CA LEU A 503 44.38 -3.42 29.74
C LEU A 503 43.05 -2.75 29.34
N CYS A 504 42.24 -2.31 30.32
CA CYS A 504 41.02 -1.55 30.08
C CYS A 504 41.31 -0.23 29.36
N LEU A 505 42.31 0.52 29.85
CA LEU A 505 42.67 1.82 29.28
C LEU A 505 43.21 1.67 27.86
N PHE A 506 44.10 0.71 27.63
CA PHE A 506 44.61 0.39 26.30
C PHE A 506 43.47 0.01 25.33
N ALA A 507 42.52 -0.82 25.79
CA ALA A 507 41.36 -1.21 24.99
C ALA A 507 40.45 -0.01 24.64
N VAL A 508 40.27 0.95 25.56
CA VAL A 508 39.50 2.18 25.32
C VAL A 508 40.22 3.09 24.31
N VAL A 509 41.53 3.25 24.40
CA VAL A 509 42.34 4.02 23.44
C VAL A 509 42.27 3.41 22.03
N VAL A 510 42.42 2.09 21.91
CA VAL A 510 42.32 1.41 20.61
C VAL A 510 40.91 1.55 20.00
N ARG A 511 39.86 1.51 20.82
CA ARG A 511 38.47 1.70 20.35
C ARG A 511 38.20 3.12 19.89
N THR A 512 38.59 4.12 20.67
CA THR A 512 38.42 5.55 20.31
C THR A 512 39.18 5.89 19.03
N PHE A 513 40.35 5.30 18.79
CA PHE A 513 41.07 5.46 17.52
C PHE A 513 40.32 4.83 16.34
N LYS A 514 39.75 3.63 16.50
CA LYS A 514 38.89 3.02 15.47
C LYS A 514 37.64 3.86 15.19
N ASP A 515 37.01 4.42 16.22
CA ASP A 515 35.86 5.30 16.05
C ASP A 515 36.21 6.57 15.27
N CYS A 516 37.40 7.15 15.48
CA CYS A 516 37.88 8.29 14.71
C CYS A 516 38.10 7.94 13.23
N ILE A 517 38.67 6.77 12.94
CA ILE A 517 38.83 6.28 11.57
C ILE A 517 37.47 6.08 10.91
N ASP A 518 36.51 5.51 11.63
CA ASP A 518 35.15 5.29 11.12
C ASP A 518 34.43 6.62 10.86
N ALA A 519 34.57 7.61 11.75
CA ALA A 519 34.03 8.95 11.56
C ALA A 519 34.62 9.66 10.33
N GLN A 520 35.93 9.48 10.07
CA GLN A 520 36.59 10.00 8.88
C GLN A 520 36.11 9.32 7.59
N ARG A 521 35.93 7.99 7.60
CA ARG A 521 35.48 7.23 6.41
C ARG A 521 34.03 7.48 6.04
N THR A 522 33.16 7.70 7.02
CA THR A 522 31.70 7.80 6.84
C THR A 522 31.21 9.25 6.71
N GLY A 523 32.01 10.21 7.18
CA GLY A 523 31.63 11.60 7.32
C GLY A 523 30.88 11.84 8.63
N PHE A 524 31.29 12.88 9.36
CA PHE A 524 30.84 13.14 10.74
C PHE A 524 29.32 13.19 10.91
N SER A 525 28.60 13.80 9.98
CA SER A 525 27.13 13.91 10.07
C SER A 525 26.43 12.55 10.02
N ARG A 526 26.87 11.64 9.14
CA ARG A 526 26.27 10.30 9.02
C ARG A 526 26.69 9.40 10.17
N TRP A 527 27.94 9.49 10.58
CA TRP A 527 28.46 8.83 11.78
C TRP A 527 27.66 9.22 13.03
N TRP A 528 27.40 10.52 13.21
CA TRP A 528 26.62 11.02 14.34
C TRP A 528 25.15 10.58 14.29
N ASN A 529 24.52 10.66 13.13
CA ASN A 529 23.13 10.18 12.96
C ASN A 529 23.01 8.67 13.23
N SER A 530 24.02 7.90 12.80
CA SER A 530 24.15 6.46 13.04
C SER A 530 24.30 6.13 14.54
N ILE A 531 25.12 6.90 15.27
CA ILE A 531 25.27 6.72 16.73
C ILE A 531 24.01 7.15 17.48
N LYS A 532 23.38 8.26 17.08
CA LYS A 532 22.16 8.78 17.70
C LYS A 532 20.98 7.81 17.60
N ALA A 533 20.95 6.96 16.56
CA ALA A 533 19.94 5.92 16.42
C ALA A 533 19.95 4.90 17.57
N PHE A 534 21.09 4.75 18.27
CA PHE A 534 21.25 3.83 19.40
C PHE A 534 21.72 4.62 20.63
N PRO A 535 20.80 5.11 21.49
CA PRO A 535 21.17 5.93 22.66
C PRO A 535 22.13 5.20 23.62
N GLU A 536 22.06 3.87 23.70
CA GLU A 536 23.02 3.04 24.43
C GLU A 536 24.47 3.20 23.94
N LYS A 537 24.68 3.37 22.62
CA LYS A 537 26.01 3.62 22.07
C LYS A 537 26.52 5.00 22.46
N VAL A 538 25.66 6.02 22.47
CA VAL A 538 26.01 7.37 22.96
C VAL A 538 26.46 7.29 24.41
N LEU A 539 25.67 6.63 25.26
CA LEU A 539 25.99 6.42 26.67
C LEU A 539 27.30 5.63 26.82
N HIS A 540 27.51 4.60 26.02
CA HIS A 540 28.76 3.85 26.04
C HIS A 540 29.97 4.71 25.66
N LYS A 541 29.86 5.59 24.64
CA LYS A 541 30.94 6.54 24.30
C LYS A 541 31.18 7.55 25.41
N PHE A 542 30.12 8.02 26.05
CA PHE A 542 30.23 8.87 27.23
C PHE A 542 30.97 8.15 28.37
N CYS A 543 30.65 6.88 28.65
CA CYS A 543 31.38 6.07 29.61
C CYS A 543 32.85 5.85 29.21
N GLN A 544 33.16 5.67 27.93
CA GLN A 544 34.55 5.58 27.45
C GLN A 544 35.32 6.88 27.73
N ILE A 545 34.69 8.04 27.53
CA ILE A 545 35.26 9.34 27.87
C ILE A 545 35.48 9.43 29.39
N LEU A 546 34.51 9.02 30.22
CA LEU A 546 34.67 8.99 31.68
C LEU A 546 35.84 8.09 32.11
N VAL A 547 35.99 6.90 31.52
CA VAL A 547 37.11 5.99 31.79
C VAL A 547 38.44 6.64 31.41
N MET A 548 38.51 7.36 30.29
CA MET A 548 39.70 8.14 29.92
C MET A 548 39.96 9.29 30.91
N CYS A 549 38.92 9.91 31.46
CA CYS A 549 39.01 10.95 32.48
C CYS A 549 39.40 10.41 33.87
N THR A 550 39.30 9.10 34.13
CA THR A 550 39.71 8.54 35.44
C THR A 550 41.21 8.69 35.71
N VAL A 551 42.05 8.68 34.67
CA VAL A 551 43.50 8.88 34.83
C VAL A 551 43.83 10.27 35.35
N PRO A 552 43.38 11.38 34.71
CA PRO A 552 43.61 12.72 35.26
C PRO A 552 42.89 12.96 36.60
N LEU A 553 41.71 12.36 36.82
CA LEU A 553 40.99 12.48 38.10
C LEU A 553 41.73 11.79 39.26
N ARG A 554 42.39 10.64 39.02
CA ARG A 554 43.21 9.95 40.04
C ARG A 554 44.51 10.68 40.34
N VAL A 555 45.10 11.36 39.36
CA VAL A 555 46.22 12.28 39.59
C VAL A 555 45.75 13.51 40.39
N GLY A 556 44.48 13.87 40.27
CA GLY A 556 43.82 14.94 41.02
C GLY A 556 43.51 14.64 42.50
N CYS A 557 43.68 13.40 43.00
CA CYS A 557 43.54 13.08 44.44
C CYS A 557 44.53 13.83 45.34
N TYR A 558 45.50 14.54 44.77
CA TYR A 558 46.35 15.48 45.51
C TYR A 558 45.66 16.83 45.85
N LEU A 559 44.38 17.03 45.49
CA LEU A 559 43.66 18.31 45.65
C LEU A 559 42.50 18.29 46.68
N ASP A 560 42.35 17.21 47.47
CA ASP A 560 41.06 16.78 48.04
C ASP A 560 40.56 17.43 49.36
N ASP A 561 41.24 18.42 49.95
CA ASP A 561 40.76 18.94 51.26
C ASP A 561 39.61 19.96 51.18
N THR A 562 39.17 20.38 49.98
CA THR A 562 38.16 21.45 49.85
C THR A 562 36.77 20.98 49.44
N PHE A 563 36.60 19.76 48.93
CA PHE A 563 35.32 19.29 48.39
C PHE A 563 34.40 18.66 49.45
N PHE A 564 34.97 18.10 50.53
CA PHE A 564 34.21 17.45 51.62
C PHE A 564 33.59 18.41 52.65
N VAL A 565 34.07 19.65 52.74
CA VAL A 565 33.62 20.63 53.74
C VAL A 565 32.22 21.20 53.43
N ILE A 566 31.78 21.14 52.17
CA ILE A 566 30.53 21.76 51.71
C ILE A 566 29.28 20.94 52.11
N PHE A 567 29.41 19.63 52.34
CA PHE A 567 28.26 18.73 52.57
C PHE A 567 27.93 18.45 54.05
N LYS A 568 28.70 18.98 55.01
CA LYS A 568 28.53 18.72 56.46
C LYS A 568 28.45 20.02 57.29
N SER A 569 27.74 21.05 56.80
CA SER A 569 27.61 22.34 57.52
C SER A 569 26.52 22.37 58.59
N CYS A 570 25.42 21.63 58.45
CA CYS A 570 24.27 21.73 59.36
C CYS A 570 24.42 20.93 60.66
N GLU A 571 24.96 19.69 60.62
CA GLU A 571 25.27 18.90 61.83
C GLU A 571 26.30 19.59 62.75
N ARG A 572 27.22 20.38 62.16
CA ARG A 572 28.29 21.06 62.89
C ARG A 572 27.81 22.33 63.61
N ALA A 573 26.73 22.96 63.13
CA ALA A 573 26.15 24.13 63.77
C ALA A 573 25.33 23.74 65.03
N GLU A 574 24.67 22.58 65.03
CA GLU A 574 23.84 22.11 66.14
C GLU A 574 24.67 21.59 67.33
N ILE A 575 25.77 20.89 67.05
CA ILE A 575 26.71 20.40 68.09
C ILE A 575 27.41 21.58 68.78
N VAL A 576 27.85 22.59 68.02
CA VAL A 576 28.51 23.79 68.57
C VAL A 576 27.53 24.69 69.33
N TYR A 577 26.24 24.71 68.98
CA TYR A 577 25.23 25.48 69.73
C TYR A 577 24.88 24.80 71.07
N ARG A 578 24.85 23.46 71.12
CA ARG A 578 24.66 22.66 72.35
C ARG A 578 25.83 22.76 73.32
N GLU A 579 27.08 22.72 72.83
CA GLU A 579 28.27 22.86 73.68
C GLU A 579 28.43 24.27 74.27
N LYS A 580 27.89 25.31 73.62
CA LYS A 580 28.03 26.70 74.06
C LYS A 580 26.99 27.16 75.09
N HIS A 581 25.91 26.40 75.31
CA HIS A 581 24.79 26.80 76.19
C HIS A 581 24.48 25.83 77.36
N ASN A 582 25.32 24.82 77.63
CA ASN A 582 25.29 23.97 78.84
C ASN A 582 23.87 23.58 79.32
N TYR A 583 23.11 22.89 78.47
CA TYR A 583 21.88 22.23 78.90
C TYR A 583 22.18 20.84 79.46
N THR A 584 21.82 20.61 80.72
CA THR A 584 21.80 19.30 81.38
C THR A 584 20.45 18.62 81.14
N ASP A 585 20.46 17.30 80.97
CA ASP A 585 19.37 16.44 80.47
C ASP A 585 18.05 16.38 81.29
N ASP A 586 17.86 17.24 82.30
CA ASP A 586 16.69 17.22 83.16
C ASP A 586 15.89 18.53 83.07
N GLU A 587 15.01 18.65 82.07
CA GLU A 587 13.72 19.34 82.21
C GLU A 587 12.77 18.99 81.05
N GLU A 588 11.54 18.67 81.45
CA GLU A 588 10.44 18.11 80.68
C GLU A 588 9.85 19.14 79.68
N TYR A 589 9.45 18.67 78.50
CA TYR A 589 8.52 19.33 77.56
C TYR A 589 9.05 20.42 76.59
N ILE A 590 9.69 19.99 75.49
CA ILE A 590 9.45 20.55 74.15
C ILE A 590 9.30 19.37 73.19
N GLU A 591 8.09 19.12 72.70
CA GLU A 591 7.89 18.24 71.55
C GLU A 591 8.74 18.77 70.39
N ARG A 592 9.81 18.04 70.04
CA ARG A 592 10.49 18.18 68.74
C ARG A 592 9.43 18.04 67.67
N PHE A 593 8.99 19.15 67.10
CA PHE A 593 8.31 19.10 65.82
C PHE A 593 9.40 19.00 64.75
N GLU A 594 9.81 17.77 64.42
CA GLU A 594 10.55 17.51 63.18
C GLU A 594 9.63 17.87 62.02
N ASN A 595 10.03 18.89 61.25
CA ASN A 595 9.30 19.25 60.05
C ASN A 595 9.36 18.04 59.11
N ILE A 596 8.20 17.56 58.63
CA ILE A 596 8.12 16.33 57.82
C ILE A 596 9.02 16.41 56.56
N MET A 597 9.34 17.62 56.09
CA MET A 597 10.33 17.90 55.04
C MET A 597 11.15 19.15 55.41
N GLU A 598 12.46 19.02 55.64
CA GLU A 598 13.33 20.11 56.08
C GLU A 598 13.87 20.96 54.91
N ASP A 599 14.20 20.33 53.79
CA ASP A 599 14.75 20.99 52.59
C ASP A 599 13.85 20.88 51.35
N GLY A 600 13.88 21.89 50.48
CA GLY A 600 13.11 21.89 49.23
C GLY A 600 13.51 20.78 48.25
N VAL A 601 14.77 20.34 48.29
CA VAL A 601 15.27 19.23 47.45
C VAL A 601 14.85 17.88 48.03
N GLU A 602 14.88 17.75 49.36
CA GLU A 602 14.37 16.57 50.06
C GLU A 602 12.86 16.43 49.85
N ALA A 603 12.13 17.54 49.85
CA ALA A 603 10.70 17.58 49.56
C ALA A 603 10.36 17.03 48.16
N VAL A 604 11.12 17.44 47.14
CA VAL A 604 10.95 16.94 45.77
C VAL A 604 11.33 15.46 45.65
N MET A 605 12.42 15.03 46.30
CA MET A 605 12.82 13.61 46.34
C MET A 605 11.77 12.74 47.05
N ARG A 606 11.26 13.16 48.20
CA ARG A 606 10.21 12.44 48.94
C ARG A 606 8.89 12.41 48.16
N MET A 607 8.52 13.48 47.45
CA MET A 607 7.39 13.47 46.51
C MET A 607 7.59 12.49 45.34
N PHE A 608 8.81 12.39 44.81
CA PHE A 608 9.14 11.44 43.75
C PHE A 608 9.09 9.99 44.26
N ILE A 609 9.68 9.69 45.42
CA ILE A 609 9.63 8.38 46.08
C ILE A 609 8.17 7.97 46.37
N MET A 610 7.35 8.91 46.82
CA MET A 610 5.92 8.72 47.04
C MET A 610 5.17 8.36 45.74
N SER A 611 5.55 8.94 44.59
CA SER A 611 4.99 8.58 43.29
C SER A 611 5.43 7.21 42.76
N VAL A 612 6.56 6.68 43.25
CA VAL A 612 7.12 5.36 42.89
C VAL A 612 6.48 4.21 43.70
N GLY A 613 5.87 4.52 44.86
CA GLY A 613 5.03 3.57 45.60
C GLY A 613 5.39 3.32 47.07
N GLU A 614 6.34 4.07 47.65
CA GLU A 614 6.67 3.98 49.07
C GLU A 614 5.85 4.99 49.91
N PHE A 615 4.54 4.74 50.07
CA PHE A 615 3.60 5.64 50.77
C PHE A 615 3.41 5.32 52.26
N GLY A 616 3.75 4.10 52.69
CA GLY A 616 3.45 3.60 54.04
C GLY A 616 4.18 4.33 55.17
N ALA A 617 5.44 4.71 54.96
CA ALA A 617 6.24 5.41 55.96
C ALA A 617 5.73 6.84 56.21
N LEU A 618 5.37 7.57 55.15
CA LEU A 618 4.89 8.95 55.23
C LEU A 618 3.46 9.03 55.80
N TYR A 619 2.55 8.15 55.37
CA TYR A 619 1.17 8.13 55.86
C TYR A 619 1.09 7.78 57.36
N LYS A 620 1.95 6.87 57.83
CA LYS A 620 2.05 6.51 59.25
C LYS A 620 2.48 7.71 60.09
N ASN A 621 3.53 8.43 59.65
CA ASN A 621 4.00 9.65 60.32
C ASN A 621 2.98 10.80 60.28
N LEU A 622 2.20 10.93 59.18
CA LEU A 622 1.09 11.91 59.07
C LEU A 622 -0.12 11.56 59.96
N ASN A 623 -0.34 10.29 60.28
CA ASN A 623 -1.47 9.84 61.09
C ASN A 623 -1.20 9.96 62.60
N GLU A 624 0.07 9.99 63.01
CA GLU A 624 0.51 10.15 64.39
C GLU A 624 0.55 11.63 64.85
N CYS A 625 0.36 12.59 63.93
CA CYS A 625 0.41 14.03 64.23
C CYS A 625 -0.92 14.58 64.81
N LYS A 626 -0.87 15.16 66.02
CA LYS A 626 -2.02 15.69 66.79
C LYS A 626 -2.28 17.21 66.60
N SER A 627 -2.03 17.76 65.41
CA SER A 627 -2.28 19.19 65.11
C SER A 627 -3.56 19.45 64.31
N SER A 628 -4.13 20.66 64.41
CA SER A 628 -5.34 21.09 63.69
C SER A 628 -5.21 21.09 62.15
N ILE A 629 -3.99 20.90 61.60
CA ILE A 629 -3.70 20.93 60.15
C ILE A 629 -3.72 19.50 59.54
N ALA A 630 -3.64 18.45 60.37
CA ALA A 630 -3.68 17.06 59.95
C ALA A 630 -4.87 16.68 59.01
N PRO A 631 -6.12 17.14 59.23
CA PRO A 631 -7.22 16.82 58.31
C PRO A 631 -7.06 17.48 56.94
N GLN A 632 -6.44 18.66 56.85
CA GLN A 632 -6.21 19.36 55.58
C GLN A 632 -5.11 18.65 54.76
N SER A 633 -4.02 18.24 55.41
CA SER A 633 -2.93 17.48 54.76
C SER A 633 -3.39 16.11 54.25
N LYS A 634 -4.31 15.44 54.96
CA LYS A 634 -4.93 14.18 54.52
C LYS A 634 -5.76 14.36 53.25
N VAL A 635 -6.50 15.48 53.12
CA VAL A 635 -7.25 15.81 51.90
C VAL A 635 -6.31 16.10 50.73
N PHE A 636 -5.22 16.85 50.95
CA PHE A 636 -4.21 17.09 49.91
C PHE A 636 -3.49 15.81 49.47
N PHE A 637 -3.21 14.90 50.39
CA PHE A 637 -2.61 13.59 50.09
C PHE A 637 -3.54 12.74 49.21
N ILE A 638 -4.83 12.63 49.56
CA ILE A 638 -5.83 11.90 48.76
C ILE A 638 -6.00 12.55 47.37
N LEU A 639 -6.01 13.88 47.29
CA LEU A 639 -6.09 14.59 46.02
C LEU A 639 -4.84 14.36 45.14
N PHE A 640 -3.65 14.36 45.75
CA PHE A 640 -2.40 14.05 45.06
C PHE A 640 -2.39 12.62 44.54
N GLU A 641 -2.81 11.63 45.34
CA GLU A 641 -2.91 10.23 44.93
C GLU A 641 -3.93 10.05 43.80
N LEU A 642 -5.08 10.73 43.85
CA LEU A 642 -6.08 10.72 42.78
C LEU A 642 -5.52 11.33 41.48
N ILE A 643 -4.77 12.43 41.57
CA ILE A 643 -4.15 13.05 40.39
C ILE A 643 -3.06 12.15 39.79
N VAL A 644 -2.18 11.57 40.61
CA VAL A 644 -1.11 10.67 40.15
C VAL A 644 -1.71 9.41 39.51
N THR A 645 -2.74 8.82 40.11
CA THR A 645 -3.43 7.67 39.52
C THR A 645 -4.14 8.00 38.22
N VAL A 646 -4.80 9.17 38.11
CA VAL A 646 -5.39 9.64 36.85
C VAL A 646 -4.31 9.92 35.79
N MET A 647 -3.16 10.49 36.16
CA MET A 647 -2.04 10.70 35.23
C MET A 647 -1.43 9.39 34.73
N LEU A 648 -1.24 8.41 35.62
CA LEU A 648 -0.77 7.07 35.26
C LEU A 648 -1.77 6.35 34.36
N LEU A 649 -3.07 6.47 34.67
CA LEU A 649 -4.14 5.91 33.85
C LEU A 649 -4.20 6.58 32.48
N ASN A 650 -4.03 7.90 32.39
CA ASN A 650 -3.94 8.63 31.12
C ASN A 650 -2.70 8.23 30.31
N LEU A 651 -1.56 8.00 30.95
CA LEU A 651 -0.35 7.50 30.31
C LEU A 651 -0.52 6.06 29.83
N LEU A 652 -1.19 5.20 30.61
CA LEU A 652 -1.49 3.82 30.26
C LEU A 652 -2.51 3.74 29.13
N ILE A 653 -3.56 4.58 29.13
CA ILE A 653 -4.48 4.74 28.01
C ILE A 653 -3.70 5.18 26.77
N ALA A 654 -2.87 6.24 26.86
CA ALA A 654 -2.07 6.71 25.73
C ALA A 654 -1.08 5.65 25.21
N MET A 655 -0.51 4.84 26.09
CA MET A 655 0.39 3.74 25.76
C MET A 655 -0.36 2.58 25.10
N MET A 656 -1.50 2.15 25.68
CA MET A 656 -2.38 1.10 25.15
C MET A 656 -2.97 1.46 23.78
N THR A 657 -3.39 2.71 23.58
CA THR A 657 -3.89 3.17 22.28
C THR A 657 -2.77 3.18 21.23
N ARG A 658 -1.54 3.57 21.61
CA ARG A 658 -0.38 3.56 20.71
C ARG A 658 0.18 2.17 20.45
N THR A 659 0.12 1.23 21.39
CA THR A 659 0.68 -0.11 21.19
C THR A 659 -0.03 -0.88 20.09
N TYR A 660 -1.35 -0.71 19.94
CA TYR A 660 -2.11 -1.43 18.91
C TYR A 660 -1.66 -1.05 17.48
N GLU A 661 -1.57 0.24 17.17
CA GLU A 661 -1.08 0.72 15.88
C GLU A 661 0.43 0.47 15.72
N LYS A 662 1.20 0.60 16.81
CA LYS A 662 2.65 0.41 16.78
C LYS A 662 3.10 -1.03 16.60
N ILE A 663 2.35 -2.08 16.97
CA ILE A 663 2.88 -3.45 16.90
C ILE A 663 3.30 -3.82 15.46
N ALA A 664 2.48 -3.49 14.45
CA ALA A 664 2.84 -3.74 13.06
C ALA A 664 3.98 -2.82 12.57
N GLU A 665 4.03 -1.58 13.03
CA GLU A 665 5.13 -0.66 12.73
C GLU A 665 6.44 -1.08 13.42
N THR A 666 6.39 -1.64 14.63
CA THR A 666 7.56 -2.04 15.42
C THR A 666 8.31 -3.21 14.79
N GLU A 667 7.62 -4.16 14.14
CA GLU A 667 8.28 -5.22 13.38
C GLU A 667 9.07 -4.63 12.20
N LYS A 668 8.47 -3.69 11.46
CA LYS A 668 9.14 -3.04 10.33
C LYS A 668 10.25 -2.08 10.77
N GLU A 669 10.07 -1.40 11.90
CA GLU A 669 11.11 -0.58 12.53
C GLU A 669 12.28 -1.43 13.00
N TRP A 670 12.03 -2.62 13.54
CA TRP A 670 13.06 -3.59 13.84
C TRP A 670 13.83 -4.00 12.58
N LYS A 671 13.15 -4.31 11.47
CA LYS A 671 13.80 -4.58 10.17
C LYS A 671 14.67 -3.39 9.73
N ARG A 672 14.21 -2.15 9.91
CA ARG A 672 15.02 -0.93 9.64
C ARG A 672 16.26 -0.85 10.52
N GLN A 673 16.15 -1.07 11.83
CA GLN A 673 17.30 -1.06 12.74
C GLN A 673 18.30 -2.17 12.40
N TRP A 674 17.82 -3.36 12.09
CA TRP A 674 18.65 -4.48 11.63
C TRP A 674 19.40 -4.13 10.34
N ALA A 675 18.71 -3.50 9.37
CA ALA A 675 19.35 -3.00 8.16
C ALA A 675 20.41 -1.92 8.44
N GLN A 676 20.16 -0.99 9.37
CA GLN A 676 21.15 0.01 9.80
C GLN A 676 22.40 -0.67 10.36
N VAL A 677 22.25 -1.72 11.18
CA VAL A 677 23.38 -2.49 11.69
C VAL A 677 24.17 -3.15 10.56
N ILE A 678 23.50 -3.77 9.59
CA ILE A 678 24.16 -4.37 8.42
C ILE A 678 24.98 -3.33 7.65
N LEU A 679 24.39 -2.16 7.38
CA LEU A 679 25.09 -1.09 6.66
C LEU A 679 26.28 -0.52 7.46
N MET A 680 26.19 -0.46 8.79
CA MET A 680 27.32 -0.07 9.64
C MET A 680 28.45 -1.11 9.57
N LEU A 681 28.12 -2.40 9.64
CA LEU A 681 29.12 -3.48 9.52
C LEU A 681 29.77 -3.47 8.12
N GLU A 682 28.99 -3.19 7.08
CA GLU A 682 29.49 -3.04 5.71
C GLU A 682 30.48 -1.87 5.59
N GLN A 683 30.18 -0.73 6.19
CA GLN A 683 31.08 0.45 6.21
C GLN A 683 32.41 0.17 6.89
N SER A 684 32.42 -0.68 7.92
CA SER A 684 33.65 -1.05 8.63
C SER A 684 34.56 -2.00 7.83
N SER A 685 34.05 -2.64 6.77
CA SER A 685 34.78 -3.60 5.95
C SER A 685 35.57 -2.94 4.81
N SER A 686 36.72 -3.52 4.45
CA SER A 686 37.56 -3.01 3.36
C SER A 686 36.88 -3.14 1.99
N ALA A 687 37.27 -2.34 0.99
CA ALA A 687 36.64 -2.35 -0.33
C ALA A 687 36.77 -3.71 -1.05
N SER A 688 37.91 -4.40 -0.87
CA SER A 688 38.16 -5.74 -1.42
C SER A 688 37.29 -6.81 -0.77
N GLU A 689 37.12 -6.76 0.56
CA GLU A 689 36.22 -7.67 1.28
C GLU A 689 34.76 -7.46 0.89
N ARG A 690 34.34 -6.20 0.72
CA ARG A 690 33.00 -5.85 0.23
C ARG A 690 32.75 -6.41 -1.16
N LEU A 691 33.68 -6.22 -2.10
CA LEU A 691 33.55 -6.79 -3.44
C LEU A 691 33.48 -8.33 -3.42
N LEU A 692 34.28 -8.98 -2.57
CA LEU A 692 34.25 -10.42 -2.40
C LEU A 692 32.92 -10.91 -1.80
N SER A 693 32.35 -10.17 -0.84
CA SER A 693 31.01 -10.47 -0.30
C SER A 693 29.93 -10.32 -1.37
N LEU A 694 29.97 -9.26 -2.19
CA LEU A 694 29.06 -9.03 -3.31
C LEU A 694 29.05 -10.22 -4.28
N TYR A 695 30.23 -10.77 -4.61
CA TYR A 695 30.32 -11.92 -5.51
C TYR A 695 29.79 -13.24 -4.93
N ARG A 696 29.64 -13.35 -3.60
CA ARG A 696 29.10 -14.57 -2.96
C ARG A 696 27.58 -14.66 -3.10
N TYR A 697 26.85 -13.54 -3.01
CA TYR A 697 25.39 -13.55 -3.11
C TYR A 697 24.83 -13.15 -4.49
N THR A 698 25.69 -12.73 -5.44
CA THR A 698 25.27 -12.37 -6.80
C THR A 698 25.66 -13.40 -7.86
N ARG A 699 24.93 -13.40 -8.98
CA ARG A 699 25.20 -14.23 -10.16
C ARG A 699 25.19 -13.39 -11.44
N PRO A 700 25.97 -13.75 -12.48
CA PRO A 700 25.92 -13.03 -13.76
C PRO A 700 24.57 -13.22 -14.47
N ILE A 701 24.08 -12.16 -15.10
CA ILE A 701 22.80 -12.18 -15.84
C ILE A 701 22.99 -12.94 -17.16
N ARG A 702 21.93 -13.61 -17.62
CA ARG A 702 21.94 -14.38 -18.87
C ARG A 702 22.01 -13.49 -20.12
N SER A 703 21.30 -12.36 -20.11
CA SER A 703 21.20 -11.39 -21.21
C SER A 703 22.50 -10.60 -21.39
N ASP A 704 23.07 -10.11 -20.28
CA ASP A 704 24.35 -9.41 -20.21
C ASP A 704 25.25 -9.99 -19.13
N LYS A 705 26.29 -10.71 -19.55
CA LYS A 705 27.26 -11.34 -18.62
C LYS A 705 28.13 -10.33 -17.86
N ARG A 706 28.15 -9.07 -18.29
CA ARG A 706 28.90 -8.01 -17.59
C ARG A 706 28.17 -7.52 -16.35
N ARG A 707 26.84 -7.69 -16.31
CA ARG A 707 26.00 -7.30 -15.19
C ARG A 707 25.75 -8.49 -14.26
N ARG A 708 25.68 -8.22 -12.97
CA ARG A 708 25.30 -9.21 -11.97
C ARG A 708 23.90 -8.91 -11.41
N ALA A 709 23.25 -9.97 -10.96
CA ALA A 709 21.92 -9.91 -10.38
C ALA A 709 21.83 -10.76 -9.12
N PHE A 710 20.91 -10.37 -8.25
CA PHE A 710 20.42 -11.16 -7.15
C PHE A 710 19.29 -12.07 -7.65
N VAL A 711 19.31 -13.34 -7.26
CA VAL A 711 18.39 -14.35 -7.80
C VAL A 711 17.41 -14.78 -6.72
N VAL A 712 16.14 -14.46 -6.96
CA VAL A 712 15.01 -14.76 -6.08
C VAL A 712 14.19 -15.91 -6.67
N LYS A 713 13.83 -16.89 -5.83
CA LYS A 713 12.96 -17.99 -6.21
C LYS A 713 11.57 -17.76 -5.66
N GLU A 714 10.60 -17.56 -6.53
CA GLU A 714 9.23 -17.27 -6.15
C GLU A 714 8.30 -18.40 -6.60
N ARG A 715 7.36 -18.80 -5.73
CA ARG A 715 6.31 -19.76 -6.08
C ARG A 715 5.03 -18.99 -6.44
N GLN A 716 4.72 -18.92 -7.72
CA GLN A 716 3.47 -18.33 -8.20
C GLN A 716 2.32 -19.33 -8.06
N GLN A 717 1.19 -18.89 -7.50
CA GLN A 717 -0.05 -19.63 -7.67
C GLN A 717 -0.42 -19.64 -9.17
N PRO A 718 -1.05 -20.70 -9.70
CA PRO A 718 -1.40 -20.76 -11.12
C PRO A 718 -2.53 -19.78 -11.44
N GLN A 719 -2.18 -18.50 -11.61
CA GLN A 719 -3.02 -17.53 -12.29
C GLN A 719 -2.75 -17.66 -13.78
N PHE A 720 -3.66 -18.30 -14.50
CA PHE A 720 -3.69 -18.23 -15.96
C PHE A 720 -4.11 -16.82 -16.39
N LYS A 721 -3.22 -15.82 -16.24
CA LYS A 721 -3.33 -14.59 -17.02
C LYS A 721 -2.89 -14.92 -18.44
N LEU A 722 -3.81 -14.78 -19.40
CA LEU A 722 -3.52 -14.77 -20.83
C LEU A 722 -2.55 -13.62 -21.11
N ILE A 723 -1.25 -13.91 -21.08
CA ILE A 723 -0.22 -12.98 -21.56
C ILE A 723 -0.30 -12.99 -23.09
N ALA A 724 -0.81 -11.92 -23.68
CA ALA A 724 -0.69 -11.67 -25.10
C ALA A 724 0.81 -11.71 -25.50
N PRO A 725 1.18 -12.33 -26.63
CA PRO A 725 2.58 -12.44 -27.02
C PRO A 725 3.19 -11.05 -27.25
N ARG A 726 4.18 -10.69 -26.41
CA ARG A 726 5.06 -9.52 -26.56
C ARG A 726 5.57 -9.44 -28.00
N GLY A 727 5.27 -8.33 -28.69
CA GLY A 727 5.85 -7.99 -29.98
C GLY A 727 7.36 -7.79 -29.84
N LYS A 728 8.14 -8.41 -30.74
CA LYS A 728 9.57 -8.14 -30.88
C LYS A 728 9.80 -6.84 -31.68
N PRO A 729 10.91 -6.12 -31.45
CA PRO A 729 11.19 -4.83 -32.07
C PRO A 729 11.47 -4.98 -33.58
N SER A 730 10.93 -4.07 -34.37
CA SER A 730 11.22 -3.95 -35.80
C SER A 730 12.53 -3.16 -36.01
N ILE A 731 13.46 -3.77 -36.74
CA ILE A 731 14.64 -3.11 -37.30
C ILE A 731 14.18 -2.35 -38.55
N ARG A 732 14.34 -1.02 -38.58
CA ARG A 732 14.20 -0.22 -39.81
C ARG A 732 15.48 -0.35 -40.65
N LEU A 733 15.35 -0.85 -41.87
CA LEU A 733 16.24 -0.52 -42.98
C LEU A 733 15.58 0.59 -43.81
N SER A 734 16.41 1.50 -44.30
CA SER A 734 16.04 2.76 -44.96
C SER A 734 15.53 2.58 -46.40
N ASN A 735 14.66 3.51 -46.76
CA ASN A 735 14.34 4.06 -48.09
C ASN A 735 13.29 3.36 -48.98
N ASN A 736 12.27 4.19 -49.29
CA ASN A 736 11.47 4.30 -50.51
C ASN A 736 10.71 3.06 -51.02
N SER A 737 9.49 2.87 -50.49
CA SER A 737 8.25 2.76 -51.29
C SER A 737 7.06 2.45 -50.37
N SER A 738 6.00 3.22 -50.50
CA SER A 738 4.74 3.13 -49.75
C SER A 738 3.90 1.91 -50.15
N ILE A 739 3.54 1.06 -49.17
CA ILE A 739 2.45 0.07 -49.30
C ILE A 739 1.61 0.13 -48.02
N HIS A 740 0.32 0.44 -48.17
CA HIS A 740 -0.68 0.33 -47.11
C HIS A 740 -0.99 -1.14 -46.82
N VAL A 741 -1.00 -1.53 -45.54
CA VAL A 741 -1.47 -2.84 -45.10
C VAL A 741 -2.55 -2.65 -44.04
N PHE A 742 -3.79 -2.96 -44.41
CA PHE A 742 -4.86 -3.25 -43.46
C PHE A 742 -4.73 -4.69 -42.96
N SER A 743 -5.00 -4.94 -41.67
CA SER A 743 -5.03 -6.30 -41.11
C SER A 743 -6.35 -6.57 -40.38
N ILE A 744 -7.07 -7.58 -40.85
CA ILE A 744 -8.15 -8.25 -40.13
C ILE A 744 -7.75 -9.73 -39.99
N LYS A 745 -7.70 -10.21 -38.74
CA LYS A 745 -7.67 -11.63 -38.32
C LYS A 745 -6.55 -12.54 -38.91
N ASN A 746 -5.38 -12.50 -38.25
CA ASN A 746 -4.58 -13.65 -37.83
C ASN A 746 -4.35 -14.88 -38.76
N GLU A 747 -4.24 -14.71 -40.08
CA GLU A 747 -3.54 -15.67 -40.96
C GLU A 747 -2.70 -14.91 -42.00
N VAL A 748 -1.40 -15.23 -42.08
CA VAL A 748 -0.48 -14.63 -43.07
C VAL A 748 -0.61 -15.42 -44.38
N PHE A 749 -1.46 -14.95 -45.29
CA PHE A 749 -1.32 -15.27 -46.71
C PHE A 749 -0.34 -14.27 -47.32
N ILE A 750 0.86 -14.75 -47.67
CA ILE A 750 1.73 -14.01 -48.58
C ILE A 750 1.02 -14.04 -49.93
N ASN A 751 0.65 -12.90 -50.49
CA ASN A 751 0.09 -12.85 -51.83
C ASN A 751 1.23 -13.13 -52.83
N VAL A 752 1.40 -14.41 -53.14
CA VAL A 752 2.54 -14.94 -53.91
C VAL A 752 2.52 -14.47 -55.38
N PHE A 753 1.46 -13.78 -55.82
CA PHE A 753 1.27 -13.36 -57.21
C PHE A 753 2.14 -12.20 -57.69
N SER A 754 2.89 -11.51 -56.81
CA SER A 754 3.74 -10.36 -57.17
C SER A 754 5.24 -10.64 -57.22
N LEU A 755 5.67 -11.88 -56.97
CA LEU A 755 7.09 -12.29 -57.02
C LEU A 755 7.49 -12.80 -58.42
N PRO A 756 8.72 -12.51 -58.90
CA PRO A 756 9.32 -13.16 -60.07
C PRO A 756 9.29 -14.69 -59.94
N GLU A 757 9.07 -15.39 -61.05
CA GLU A 757 8.73 -16.82 -61.08
C GLU A 757 9.74 -17.72 -60.36
N GLU A 758 11.03 -17.40 -60.45
CA GLU A 758 12.13 -18.16 -59.82
C GLU A 758 12.08 -18.14 -58.27
N LEU A 759 11.70 -17.00 -57.69
CA LEU A 759 11.57 -16.86 -56.22
C LEU A 759 10.32 -17.58 -55.71
N ARG A 760 9.28 -17.66 -56.54
CA ARG A 760 8.03 -18.36 -56.25
C ARG A 760 8.27 -19.85 -56.03
N VAL A 761 8.99 -20.49 -56.95
CA VAL A 761 9.30 -21.93 -56.89
C VAL A 761 10.15 -22.27 -55.66
N ARG A 762 11.12 -21.42 -55.30
CA ARG A 762 11.99 -21.60 -54.11
C ARG A 762 11.25 -21.50 -52.78
N VAL A 763 10.27 -20.60 -52.67
CA VAL A 763 9.48 -20.43 -51.44
C VAL A 763 8.54 -21.62 -51.25
N TYR A 764 7.86 -22.08 -52.32
CA TYR A 764 6.99 -23.27 -52.24
C TYR A 764 7.77 -24.54 -51.89
N THR A 765 8.94 -24.76 -52.50
CA THR A 765 9.78 -25.94 -52.18
C THR A 765 10.30 -25.90 -50.74
N ARG A 766 10.70 -24.75 -50.20
CA ARG A 766 11.11 -24.63 -48.80
C ARG A 766 9.96 -24.83 -47.81
N CYS A 767 8.78 -24.30 -48.09
CA CYS A 767 7.60 -24.53 -47.24
C CYS A 767 7.16 -26.00 -47.26
N ALA A 768 7.15 -26.65 -48.42
CA ALA A 768 6.82 -28.07 -48.54
C ALA A 768 7.83 -28.97 -47.82
N GLN A 769 9.13 -28.66 -47.89
CA GLN A 769 10.18 -29.37 -47.15
C GLN A 769 10.07 -29.16 -45.63
N GLY A 770 9.76 -27.94 -45.18
CA GLY A 770 9.51 -27.62 -43.77
C GLY A 770 8.30 -28.35 -43.20
N HIS A 771 7.22 -28.47 -44.00
CA HIS A 771 6.02 -29.21 -43.61
C HIS A 771 6.26 -30.73 -43.58
N LYS A 772 6.97 -31.29 -44.56
CA LYS A 772 7.37 -32.72 -44.55
C LYS A 772 8.27 -33.05 -43.35
N LYS A 773 9.20 -32.18 -42.96
CA LYS A 773 10.02 -32.35 -41.75
C LYS A 773 9.20 -32.32 -40.46
N ARG A 774 8.24 -31.40 -40.33
CA ARG A 774 7.36 -31.32 -39.14
C ARG A 774 6.41 -32.53 -39.02
N VAL A 775 5.92 -33.04 -40.14
CA VAL A 775 5.05 -34.24 -40.15
C VAL A 775 5.87 -35.50 -39.86
N SER A 776 7.08 -35.62 -40.43
CA SER A 776 8.03 -36.70 -40.13
C SER A 776 8.48 -36.72 -38.67
N GLN A 777 8.69 -35.55 -38.04
CA GLN A 777 8.98 -35.46 -36.60
C GLN A 777 7.78 -35.83 -35.71
N LYS A 778 6.54 -35.64 -36.20
CA LYS A 778 5.33 -36.05 -35.47
C LYS A 778 4.97 -37.53 -35.66
N SER A 779 5.39 -38.17 -36.76
CA SER A 779 5.11 -39.59 -37.02
C SER A 779 6.08 -40.55 -36.32
N GLY A 780 7.24 -40.06 -35.85
CA GLY A 780 8.16 -40.80 -35.00
C GLY A 780 7.64 -40.89 -33.57
N ASN A 781 6.70 -41.80 -33.31
CA ASN A 781 6.28 -42.18 -31.96
C ASN A 781 7.45 -42.87 -31.21
N MET A 782 8.38 -42.07 -30.70
CA MET A 782 9.42 -42.50 -29.75
C MET A 782 9.55 -41.48 -28.61
N LEU A 783 8.41 -40.94 -28.15
CA LEU A 783 8.30 -40.20 -26.90
C LEU A 783 7.44 -40.99 -25.93
N SER A 784 8.12 -41.96 -25.29
CA SER A 784 7.80 -42.61 -24.02
C SER A 784 6.36 -43.11 -23.83
N LEU A 785 6.20 -44.44 -23.85
CA LEU A 785 5.08 -45.15 -23.21
C LEU A 785 4.77 -44.61 -21.80
N ASN A 786 5.75 -44.05 -21.09
CA ASN A 786 5.60 -43.48 -19.75
C ASN A 786 4.62 -42.29 -19.68
N VAL A 787 4.48 -41.45 -20.71
CA VAL A 787 3.55 -40.29 -20.65
C VAL A 787 2.09 -40.73 -20.85
N VAL A 788 1.86 -41.75 -21.68
CA VAL A 788 0.54 -42.37 -21.85
C VAL A 788 0.21 -43.25 -20.63
N ALA A 789 1.19 -43.97 -20.09
CA ALA A 789 1.06 -44.75 -18.86
C ALA A 789 0.79 -43.86 -17.64
N VAL A 790 1.39 -42.67 -17.53
CA VAL A 790 1.08 -41.70 -16.45
C VAL A 790 -0.33 -41.13 -16.59
N ARG A 791 -0.82 -40.88 -17.82
CA ARG A 791 -2.22 -40.48 -18.05
C ARG A 791 -3.22 -41.60 -17.75
N GLY A 792 -2.88 -42.86 -18.03
CA GLY A 792 -3.65 -44.03 -17.63
C GLY A 792 -3.60 -44.30 -16.12
N ALA A 793 -2.43 -44.13 -15.50
CA ALA A 793 -2.21 -44.32 -14.06
C ALA A 793 -2.91 -43.23 -13.23
N HIS A 794 -3.02 -41.99 -13.71
CA HIS A 794 -3.82 -40.96 -13.03
C HIS A 794 -5.33 -41.21 -13.11
N LYS A 795 -5.82 -41.98 -14.10
CA LYS A 795 -7.21 -42.49 -14.08
C LYS A 795 -7.42 -43.63 -13.07
N ALA A 796 -6.33 -44.32 -12.70
CA ALA A 796 -6.30 -45.46 -11.77
C ALA A 796 -5.85 -45.11 -10.34
N ALA A 797 -5.30 -43.90 -10.10
CA ALA A 797 -4.89 -43.45 -8.77
C ALA A 797 -6.12 -43.13 -7.91
N SER A 798 -6.68 -44.16 -7.29
CA SER A 798 -7.58 -44.04 -6.16
C SER A 798 -6.89 -43.31 -5.01
N SER A 799 -7.70 -42.50 -4.33
CA SER A 799 -7.40 -41.61 -3.21
C SER A 799 -6.40 -42.18 -2.18
N ALA A 800 -5.30 -41.45 -1.97
CA ALA A 800 -4.63 -41.49 -0.67
C ALA A 800 -5.61 -40.95 0.38
N THR A 801 -6.02 -41.82 1.31
CA THR A 801 -6.97 -41.57 2.39
C THR A 801 -6.38 -40.59 3.41
N ALA A 802 -6.59 -39.29 3.19
CA ALA A 802 -6.60 -38.35 4.30
C ALA A 802 -7.77 -38.71 5.22
N SER A 803 -7.54 -38.71 6.54
CA SER A 803 -8.59 -38.96 7.54
C SER A 803 -9.74 -37.97 7.32
N LYS A 804 -10.89 -38.48 6.86
CA LYS A 804 -12.08 -37.65 6.62
C LYS A 804 -12.54 -37.09 7.97
N PRO A 805 -12.70 -35.77 8.13
CA PRO A 805 -13.21 -35.20 9.38
C PRO A 805 -14.63 -35.76 9.61
N VAL A 806 -14.85 -36.32 10.79
CA VAL A 806 -16.14 -36.95 11.15
C VAL A 806 -17.16 -35.86 11.44
N GLU A 807 -18.27 -35.90 10.72
CA GLU A 807 -19.44 -35.07 11.00
C GLU A 807 -20.18 -35.61 12.22
N LYS A 808 -20.49 -34.73 13.19
CA LYS A 808 -21.29 -35.07 14.37
C LYS A 808 -22.58 -34.27 14.33
N VAL A 809 -23.72 -34.95 14.45
CA VAL A 809 -25.05 -34.34 14.48
C VAL A 809 -25.77 -34.83 15.73
N THR A 810 -26.30 -33.90 16.52
CA THR A 810 -27.04 -34.17 17.75
C THR A 810 -28.32 -33.37 17.75
N LYS A 811 -29.43 -34.02 18.09
CA LYS A 811 -30.72 -33.36 18.27
C LYS A 811 -30.96 -33.18 19.76
N LEU A 812 -31.06 -31.93 20.20
CA LEU A 812 -31.23 -31.57 21.60
C LEU A 812 -32.67 -31.81 22.09
N GLY A 813 -32.84 -31.91 23.41
CA GLY A 813 -34.16 -32.12 24.03
C GLY A 813 -35.14 -30.97 23.79
N ASN A 814 -34.64 -29.76 23.54
CA ASN A 814 -35.43 -28.59 23.16
C ASN A 814 -35.87 -28.58 21.67
N GLY A 815 -35.46 -29.57 20.87
CA GLY A 815 -35.81 -29.70 19.45
C GLY A 815 -34.81 -29.09 18.47
N LEU A 816 -33.78 -28.36 18.94
CA LEU A 816 -32.73 -27.78 18.11
C LEU A 816 -31.80 -28.89 17.57
N THR A 817 -31.53 -28.85 16.26
CA THR A 817 -30.54 -29.76 15.65
C THR A 817 -29.19 -29.05 15.56
N VAL A 818 -28.16 -29.67 16.14
CA VAL A 818 -26.78 -29.17 16.16
C VAL A 818 -25.91 -30.06 15.30
N GLY A 819 -25.17 -29.48 14.34
CA GLY A 819 -24.24 -30.20 13.48
C GLY A 819 -22.85 -29.58 13.49
N THR A 820 -21.80 -30.38 13.53
CA THR A 820 -20.42 -29.89 13.49
C THR A 820 -19.50 -30.73 12.63
N ILE A 821 -18.56 -30.06 11.96
CA ILE A 821 -17.40 -30.69 11.33
C ILE A 821 -16.14 -29.99 11.82
N ASP A 822 -15.38 -30.64 12.70
CA ASP A 822 -14.11 -30.10 13.18
C ASP A 822 -12.94 -30.60 12.32
N SER A 823 -12.45 -29.76 11.41
CA SER A 823 -11.22 -30.00 10.64
C SER A 823 -10.00 -29.30 11.25
N LYS A 824 -10.13 -28.73 12.45
CA LYS A 824 -9.12 -27.96 13.17
C LYS A 824 -8.47 -26.81 12.39
N LYS A 825 -9.20 -26.20 11.46
CA LYS A 825 -8.74 -24.99 10.74
C LYS A 825 -8.87 -23.74 11.63
N PRO A 826 -8.11 -22.66 11.36
CA PRO A 826 -8.07 -21.47 12.23
C PRO A 826 -9.34 -20.60 12.20
N LEU A 827 -10.19 -20.74 11.18
CA LEU A 827 -11.44 -20.01 11.06
C LEU A 827 -12.63 -20.92 11.34
N THR A 828 -13.48 -20.48 12.25
CA THR A 828 -14.74 -21.12 12.58
C THR A 828 -15.86 -20.40 11.85
N GLN A 829 -16.69 -21.18 11.18
CA GLN A 829 -17.88 -20.64 10.55
C GLN A 829 -19.11 -21.26 11.19
N LEU A 830 -19.99 -20.39 11.69
CA LEU A 830 -21.25 -20.72 12.34
C LEU A 830 -22.40 -20.32 11.43
N VAL A 831 -23.42 -21.18 11.32
CA VAL A 831 -24.66 -20.93 10.59
C VAL A 831 -25.82 -21.27 11.50
N LEU A 832 -26.68 -20.29 11.75
CA LEU A 832 -27.97 -20.50 12.41
C LEU A 832 -29.06 -20.20 11.39
N ALA A 833 -29.82 -21.24 11.02
CA ALA A 833 -30.89 -21.13 10.05
C ALA A 833 -32.23 -21.58 10.64
N PHE A 834 -33.30 -21.01 10.14
CA PHE A 834 -34.69 -21.30 10.47
C PHE A 834 -35.48 -21.68 9.21
N ARG A 835 -36.48 -22.54 9.38
CA ARG A 835 -37.54 -22.80 8.37
C ARG A 835 -38.49 -21.62 8.25
N ALA A 836 -38.01 -20.57 7.58
CA ALA A 836 -38.64 -19.25 7.52
C ALA A 836 -38.36 -18.52 6.19
N GLY A 837 -38.27 -19.25 5.07
CA GLY A 837 -38.10 -18.68 3.73
C GLY A 837 -39.40 -18.17 3.09
N SER A 838 -39.31 -17.64 1.87
CA SER A 838 -40.45 -17.02 1.15
C SER A 838 -41.63 -17.96 0.89
N ARG A 839 -41.42 -19.27 0.99
CA ARG A 839 -42.46 -20.29 0.94
C ARG A 839 -43.51 -20.18 2.04
N TYR A 840 -43.10 -19.67 3.21
CA TYR A 840 -43.96 -19.54 4.39
C TYR A 840 -44.75 -18.23 4.40
N GLU A 841 -44.55 -17.36 3.41
CA GLU A 841 -45.30 -16.12 3.25
C GLU A 841 -46.73 -16.40 2.78
N GLN A 842 -47.69 -15.68 3.34
CA GLN A 842 -49.04 -15.60 2.78
C GLN A 842 -49.04 -14.72 1.53
N ALA A 843 -50.06 -14.86 0.67
CA ALA A 843 -50.14 -14.11 -0.58
C ALA A 843 -50.16 -12.57 -0.40
N ASN A 844 -50.67 -12.08 0.73
CA ASN A 844 -50.70 -10.67 1.11
C ASN A 844 -49.40 -10.18 1.80
N GLN A 845 -48.43 -11.07 2.07
CA GLN A 845 -47.18 -10.79 2.80
C GLN A 845 -45.94 -10.88 1.89
N ALA A 846 -46.11 -10.65 0.58
CA ALA A 846 -45.03 -10.80 -0.39
C ALA A 846 -43.84 -9.88 -0.09
N GLY A 847 -42.68 -10.48 0.20
CA GLY A 847 -41.45 -9.76 0.54
C GLY A 847 -41.19 -9.58 2.04
N LEU A 848 -41.96 -10.26 2.90
CA LEU A 848 -41.77 -10.27 4.34
C LEU A 848 -40.40 -10.83 4.72
N THR A 849 -40.00 -11.97 4.16
CA THR A 849 -38.72 -12.61 4.47
C THR A 849 -37.53 -11.84 3.88
N HIS A 850 -37.73 -11.16 2.75
CA HIS A 850 -36.76 -10.20 2.21
C HIS A 850 -36.53 -9.03 3.16
N THR A 851 -37.59 -8.54 3.80
CA THR A 851 -37.52 -7.50 4.82
C THR A 851 -36.74 -8.01 6.04
N ILE A 852 -37.09 -9.20 6.57
CA ILE A 852 -36.40 -9.84 7.71
C ILE A 852 -34.89 -10.01 7.44
N ARG A 853 -34.52 -10.40 6.21
CA ARG A 853 -33.09 -10.50 5.83
C ARG A 853 -32.33 -9.21 6.07
N ASN A 854 -32.91 -8.10 5.62
CA ASN A 854 -32.28 -6.79 5.69
C ASN A 854 -32.38 -6.16 7.09
N PHE A 855 -33.08 -6.80 8.03
CA PHE A 855 -33.07 -6.47 9.46
C PHE A 855 -31.85 -7.02 10.20
N VAL A 856 -31.09 -7.95 9.61
CA VAL A 856 -29.88 -8.49 10.27
C VAL A 856 -28.82 -7.38 10.38
N GLY A 857 -28.39 -7.11 11.62
CA GLY A 857 -27.49 -5.99 11.95
C GLY A 857 -28.20 -4.73 12.47
N ARG A 858 -29.53 -4.72 12.53
CA ARG A 858 -30.35 -3.73 13.25
C ARG A 858 -30.56 -4.14 14.71
N ASP A 859 -31.35 -3.37 15.45
CA ASP A 859 -31.56 -3.62 16.88
C ASP A 859 -32.20 -5.00 17.12
N SER A 860 -31.64 -5.75 18.07
CA SER A 860 -32.32 -6.90 18.66
C SER A 860 -33.22 -6.44 19.80
N LYS A 861 -34.05 -7.34 20.34
CA LYS A 861 -34.88 -7.04 21.52
C LYS A 861 -34.03 -6.58 22.73
N ASN A 862 -32.81 -7.11 22.86
CA ASN A 862 -31.98 -6.92 24.05
C ASN A 862 -30.73 -6.06 23.80
N HIS A 863 -30.33 -5.84 22.54
CA HIS A 863 -29.09 -5.15 22.19
C HIS A 863 -29.29 -4.22 20.99
N PHE A 864 -28.59 -3.08 21.01
CA PHE A 864 -28.53 -2.18 19.86
C PHE A 864 -27.77 -2.84 18.69
N GLY A 865 -28.21 -2.61 17.45
CA GLY A 865 -27.62 -3.18 16.25
C GLY A 865 -26.18 -2.74 16.05
N THR A 866 -25.86 -1.49 16.39
CA THR A 866 -24.48 -0.98 16.41
C THR A 866 -23.59 -1.76 17.36
N ALA A 867 -24.10 -2.14 18.54
CA ALA A 867 -23.37 -2.95 19.49
C ALA A 867 -23.12 -4.37 18.96
N ILE A 868 -24.11 -4.99 18.30
CA ILE A 868 -23.98 -6.33 17.69
C ILE A 868 -22.94 -6.32 16.56
N VAL A 869 -23.00 -5.32 15.66
CA VAL A 869 -22.08 -5.19 14.53
C VAL A 869 -20.68 -4.83 15.00
N TRP A 870 -20.54 -3.89 15.93
CA TRP A 870 -19.24 -3.48 16.48
C TRP A 870 -18.57 -4.63 17.24
N SER A 871 -19.37 -5.37 18.01
CA SER A 871 -18.94 -6.58 18.68
C SER A 871 -18.42 -7.63 17.70
N ALA A 872 -19.17 -7.92 16.63
CA ALA A 872 -18.71 -8.84 15.60
C ALA A 872 -17.38 -8.37 14.97
N ALA A 873 -17.29 -7.07 14.65
CA ALA A 873 -16.10 -6.47 14.03
C ALA A 873 -14.86 -6.49 14.96
N ASN A 874 -15.04 -6.28 16.27
CA ASN A 874 -13.96 -6.28 17.26
C ASN A 874 -13.24 -7.64 17.32
N TYR A 875 -13.96 -8.74 17.09
CA TYR A 875 -13.39 -10.09 17.01
C TYR A 875 -13.03 -10.51 15.57
N GLY A 876 -12.98 -9.58 14.61
CA GLY A 876 -12.67 -9.87 13.20
C GLY A 876 -13.76 -10.70 12.50
N GLY A 877 -14.98 -10.68 13.04
CA GLY A 877 -16.09 -11.49 12.57
C GLY A 877 -16.83 -10.90 11.36
N VAL A 878 -17.23 -11.76 10.42
CA VAL A 878 -18.04 -11.38 9.26
C VAL A 878 -19.43 -12.00 9.38
N VAL A 879 -20.46 -11.15 9.56
CA VAL A 879 -21.87 -11.54 9.60
C VAL A 879 -22.47 -11.41 8.19
N LYS A 880 -23.13 -12.47 7.71
CA LYS A 880 -23.92 -12.44 6.47
C LYS A 880 -25.29 -13.06 6.72
N SER A 881 -26.34 -12.44 6.22
CA SER A 881 -27.69 -13.02 6.19
C SER A 881 -27.97 -13.63 4.82
N PHE A 882 -28.66 -14.76 4.78
CA PHE A 882 -29.15 -15.35 3.53
C PHE A 882 -30.62 -15.73 3.65
N THR A 883 -31.33 -15.65 2.54
CA THR A 883 -32.68 -16.19 2.39
C THR A 883 -32.72 -17.11 1.19
N SER A 884 -33.49 -18.17 1.34
CA SER A 884 -33.92 -19.08 0.29
C SER A 884 -35.44 -19.19 0.36
N ARG A 885 -36.03 -19.99 -0.54
CA ARG A 885 -37.46 -20.28 -0.52
C ARG A 885 -37.85 -21.05 0.75
N ASP A 886 -37.00 -21.95 1.23
CA ASP A 886 -37.29 -22.75 2.43
C ASP A 886 -36.67 -22.19 3.72
N LEU A 887 -35.59 -21.40 3.62
CA LEU A 887 -34.75 -21.06 4.78
C LEU A 887 -34.47 -19.57 4.87
N PHE A 888 -34.38 -19.08 6.10
CA PHE A 888 -33.71 -17.84 6.44
C PHE A 888 -32.60 -18.16 7.43
N GLY A 889 -31.43 -17.57 7.27
CA GLY A 889 -30.34 -17.82 8.20
C GLY A 889 -29.30 -16.72 8.22
N VAL A 890 -28.49 -16.76 9.27
CA VAL A 890 -27.33 -15.90 9.45
C VAL A 890 -26.09 -16.78 9.55
N SER A 891 -25.06 -16.44 8.79
CA SER A 891 -23.74 -17.04 8.89
C SER A 891 -22.77 -16.04 9.52
N LEU A 892 -21.98 -16.49 10.48
CA LEU A 892 -20.94 -15.72 11.15
C LEU A 892 -19.60 -16.47 11.04
N THR A 893 -18.62 -15.82 10.42
CA THR A 893 -17.25 -16.34 10.32
C THR A 893 -16.36 -15.60 11.31
N VAL A 894 -15.69 -16.31 12.21
CA VAL A 894 -14.79 -15.75 13.25
C VAL A 894 -13.51 -16.58 13.38
N PRO A 895 -12.43 -16.03 13.97
CA PRO A 895 -11.30 -16.83 14.45
C PRO A 895 -11.77 -17.89 15.45
N ARG A 896 -11.14 -19.07 15.42
CA ARG A 896 -11.55 -20.22 16.26
C ARG A 896 -11.57 -19.92 17.74
N ASP A 897 -10.64 -19.12 18.23
CA ASP A 897 -10.51 -18.78 19.66
C ASP A 897 -11.67 -17.90 20.15
N SER A 898 -12.40 -17.24 19.24
CA SER A 898 -13.54 -16.36 19.54
C SER A 898 -14.90 -17.04 19.34
N THR A 899 -14.93 -18.37 19.20
CA THR A 899 -16.15 -19.15 18.91
C THR A 899 -17.25 -18.98 19.97
N SER A 900 -16.88 -18.97 21.26
CA SER A 900 -17.82 -18.81 22.38
C SER A 900 -18.61 -17.50 22.30
N TYR A 901 -17.94 -16.40 21.94
CA TYR A 901 -18.55 -15.09 21.77
C TYR A 901 -19.47 -15.04 20.54
N ALA A 902 -19.03 -15.66 19.45
CA ALA A 902 -19.74 -15.68 18.19
C ALA A 902 -21.14 -16.30 18.30
N PHE A 903 -21.35 -17.26 19.20
CA PHE A 903 -22.67 -17.83 19.44
C PHE A 903 -23.68 -16.80 19.96
N HIS A 904 -23.27 -15.94 20.90
CA HIS A 904 -24.14 -14.91 21.44
C HIS A 904 -24.52 -13.87 20.38
N VAL A 905 -23.54 -13.41 19.58
CA VAL A 905 -23.78 -12.48 18.47
C VAL A 905 -24.73 -13.11 17.45
N LEU A 906 -24.47 -14.35 17.05
CA LEU A 906 -25.28 -15.07 16.06
C LEU A 906 -26.72 -15.25 16.53
N ALA A 907 -26.93 -15.63 17.79
CA ALA A 907 -28.27 -15.84 18.29
C ALA A 907 -29.06 -14.54 18.49
N GLN A 908 -28.40 -13.45 18.90
CA GLN A 908 -29.06 -12.13 18.97
C GLN A 908 -29.42 -11.61 17.58
N ALA A 909 -28.51 -11.72 16.61
CA ALA A 909 -28.71 -11.24 15.25
C ALA A 909 -29.76 -12.03 14.46
N ALA A 910 -29.88 -13.35 14.69
CA ALA A 910 -30.77 -14.22 13.93
C ALA A 910 -32.10 -14.52 14.63
N ALA A 911 -32.11 -14.71 15.96
CA ALA A 911 -33.27 -15.26 16.66
C ALA A 911 -34.20 -14.21 17.27
N ASN A 912 -33.70 -13.03 17.65
CA ASN A 912 -34.48 -12.01 18.37
C ASN A 912 -34.37 -10.59 17.78
N PRO A 913 -34.66 -10.38 16.48
CA PRO A 913 -34.77 -9.03 15.93
C PRO A 913 -35.87 -8.21 16.63
N GLY A 914 -35.63 -6.91 16.82
CA GLY A 914 -36.55 -6.01 17.52
C GLY A 914 -37.74 -5.50 16.69
N PHE A 915 -37.60 -5.43 15.36
CA PHE A 915 -38.60 -4.94 14.40
C PHE A 915 -39.28 -3.62 14.80
N LYS A 916 -38.49 -2.57 15.07
CA LYS A 916 -39.06 -1.27 15.43
C LYS A 916 -39.70 -0.61 14.20
N PRO A 917 -40.86 0.09 14.31
CA PRO A 917 -41.55 0.67 13.15
C PRO A 917 -40.71 1.62 12.29
N TRP A 918 -39.84 2.44 12.91
CA TRP A 918 -38.95 3.34 12.19
C TRP A 918 -37.79 2.60 11.47
N GLU A 919 -37.30 1.50 12.03
CA GLU A 919 -36.27 0.67 11.36
C GLU A 919 -36.82 -0.02 10.11
N VAL A 920 -38.12 -0.34 10.07
CA VAL A 920 -38.76 -0.89 8.87
C VAL A 920 -38.65 0.11 7.71
N ALA A 921 -38.82 1.41 7.99
CA ALA A 921 -38.69 2.47 6.99
C ALA A 921 -37.23 2.60 6.49
N ASP A 922 -36.25 2.46 7.38
CA ASP A 922 -34.82 2.54 7.07
C ASP A 922 -34.31 1.41 6.16
N VAL A 923 -35.00 0.27 6.14
CA VAL A 923 -34.64 -0.91 5.34
C VAL A 923 -35.17 -0.82 3.90
N LEU A 924 -36.18 0.03 3.63
CA LEU A 924 -36.78 0.13 2.30
C LEU A 924 -35.78 0.51 1.17
N PRO A 925 -34.82 1.44 1.38
CA PRO A 925 -33.82 1.76 0.36
C PRO A 925 -32.92 0.57 0.02
N THR A 926 -32.52 -0.25 0.99
CA THR A 926 -31.68 -1.43 0.73
C THR A 926 -32.45 -2.48 -0.05
N MET A 927 -33.73 -2.70 0.25
CA MET A 927 -34.59 -3.59 -0.54
C MET A 927 -34.77 -3.12 -1.99
N ARG A 928 -34.86 -1.80 -2.22
CA ARG A 928 -34.89 -1.23 -3.58
C ARG A 928 -33.55 -1.43 -4.30
N ALA A 929 -32.44 -1.26 -3.59
CA ALA A 929 -31.11 -1.52 -4.12
C ALA A 929 -30.93 -3.00 -4.50
N ASP A 930 -31.36 -3.93 -3.62
CA ASP A 930 -31.32 -5.37 -3.89
C ASP A 930 -32.07 -5.73 -5.17
N ASN A 931 -33.23 -5.12 -5.40
CA ASN A 931 -33.97 -5.28 -6.66
C ASN A 931 -33.25 -4.68 -7.87
N GLY A 932 -32.51 -3.59 -7.70
CA GLY A 932 -31.70 -2.96 -8.76
C GLY A 932 -30.46 -3.78 -9.15
N PHE A 933 -29.88 -4.54 -8.21
CA PHE A 933 -28.71 -5.38 -8.44
C PHE A 933 -29.01 -6.79 -8.98
N ARG A 934 -30.29 -7.13 -9.19
CA ARG A 934 -30.68 -8.45 -9.70
C ARG A 934 -30.10 -8.71 -11.08
N THR A 935 -29.45 -9.86 -11.23
CA THR A 935 -28.95 -10.32 -12.52
C THR A 935 -30.09 -10.94 -13.34
N ALA A 936 -29.89 -11.06 -14.66
CA ALA A 936 -30.83 -11.78 -15.52
C ALA A 936 -31.07 -13.22 -15.05
N TYR A 937 -30.05 -13.88 -14.46
CA TYR A 937 -30.19 -15.21 -13.88
C TYR A 937 -31.19 -15.21 -12.70
N ASP A 938 -31.11 -14.24 -11.80
CA ASP A 938 -32.01 -14.14 -10.63
C ASP A 938 -33.47 -13.93 -11.05
N TYR A 939 -33.70 -13.20 -12.15
CA TYR A 939 -35.05 -13.07 -12.71
C TYR A 939 -35.56 -14.40 -13.27
N VAL A 940 -34.77 -15.08 -14.11
CA VAL A 940 -35.22 -16.34 -14.73
C VAL A 940 -35.42 -17.45 -13.69
N VAL A 941 -34.58 -17.51 -12.64
CA VAL A 941 -34.74 -18.44 -11.52
C VAL A 941 -36.06 -18.19 -10.78
N ASP A 942 -36.43 -16.93 -10.52
CA ASP A 942 -37.73 -16.64 -9.91
C ASP A 942 -38.91 -16.99 -10.83
N LEU A 943 -38.79 -16.69 -12.13
CA LEU A 943 -39.83 -16.99 -13.11
C LEU A 943 -40.04 -18.50 -13.29
N ILE A 944 -38.98 -19.32 -13.27
CA ILE A 944 -39.12 -20.78 -13.40
C ILE A 944 -39.83 -21.38 -12.20
N HIS A 945 -39.57 -20.90 -10.98
CA HIS A 945 -40.28 -21.38 -9.79
C HIS A 945 -41.76 -20.99 -9.83
N LYS A 946 -42.07 -19.77 -10.28
CA LYS A 946 -43.45 -19.33 -10.51
C LYS A 946 -44.17 -20.16 -11.57
N ALA A 947 -43.47 -20.53 -12.65
CA ALA A 947 -43.99 -21.39 -13.71
C ALA A 947 -44.23 -22.83 -13.23
N ALA A 948 -43.27 -23.40 -12.50
CA ALA A 948 -43.27 -24.78 -12.04
C ALA A 948 -44.27 -25.05 -10.90
N TYR A 949 -44.37 -24.16 -9.91
CA TYR A 949 -45.15 -24.33 -8.68
C TYR A 949 -46.38 -23.42 -8.64
N ARG A 950 -47.28 -23.57 -9.63
CA ARG A 950 -48.50 -22.76 -9.74
C ARG A 950 -49.37 -22.88 -8.48
N ASN A 951 -49.62 -21.75 -7.83
CA ASN A 951 -50.43 -21.60 -6.60
C ASN A 951 -49.81 -22.26 -5.34
N GLY A 952 -48.54 -22.68 -5.38
CA GLY A 952 -47.81 -23.18 -4.22
C GLY A 952 -46.85 -22.14 -3.64
N GLY A 953 -46.51 -22.26 -2.36
CA GLY A 953 -45.58 -21.33 -1.69
C GLY A 953 -44.18 -21.29 -2.32
N LEU A 954 -43.72 -22.37 -2.96
CA LEU A 954 -42.45 -22.37 -3.70
C LEU A 954 -42.44 -21.43 -4.92
N GLY A 955 -43.61 -21.04 -5.43
CA GLY A 955 -43.77 -20.06 -6.50
C GLY A 955 -43.54 -18.61 -6.07
N ASN A 956 -43.47 -18.34 -4.75
CA ASN A 956 -43.19 -17.00 -4.23
C ASN A 956 -41.76 -16.57 -4.61
N SER A 957 -41.59 -15.29 -4.93
CA SER A 957 -40.27 -14.71 -5.18
C SER A 957 -39.52 -14.56 -3.85
N ILE A 958 -38.19 -14.68 -3.90
CA ILE A 958 -37.33 -14.37 -2.76
C ILE A 958 -37.27 -12.86 -2.52
N TYR A 959 -37.48 -12.07 -3.59
CA TYR A 959 -37.41 -10.62 -3.55
C TYR A 959 -38.81 -10.02 -3.49
N ALA A 960 -38.93 -8.94 -2.71
CA ALA A 960 -40.17 -8.17 -2.64
C ALA A 960 -40.46 -7.49 -4.00
N PRO A 961 -41.66 -7.65 -4.60
CA PRO A 961 -42.09 -6.84 -5.72
C PRO A 961 -42.01 -5.34 -5.41
N CYS A 962 -41.64 -4.51 -6.38
CA CYS A 962 -41.53 -3.06 -6.15
C CYS A 962 -42.83 -2.41 -5.63
N SER A 963 -44.00 -2.99 -5.95
CA SER A 963 -45.30 -2.53 -5.48
C SER A 963 -45.62 -2.87 -4.02
N THR A 964 -44.94 -3.86 -3.43
CA THR A 964 -45.17 -4.31 -2.03
C THR A 964 -44.06 -3.83 -1.08
N ILE A 965 -43.03 -3.15 -1.60
CA ILE A 965 -41.99 -2.54 -0.74
C ILE A 965 -42.64 -1.44 0.10
N GLY A 966 -42.67 -1.65 1.42
CA GLY A 966 -43.29 -0.74 2.38
C GLY A 966 -44.70 -1.13 2.83
N SER A 967 -45.28 -2.24 2.31
CA SER A 967 -46.60 -2.71 2.74
C SER A 967 -46.55 -3.61 3.99
N VAL A 968 -45.38 -4.12 4.37
CA VAL A 968 -45.19 -5.01 5.52
C VAL A 968 -45.00 -4.18 6.79
N SER A 969 -45.82 -4.46 7.81
CA SER A 969 -45.77 -3.77 9.10
C SER A 969 -44.82 -4.44 10.10
N ALA A 970 -44.34 -3.69 11.10
CA ALA A 970 -43.58 -4.22 12.22
C ALA A 970 -44.30 -5.37 12.94
N GLN A 971 -45.63 -5.25 13.14
CA GLN A 971 -46.44 -6.27 13.80
C GLN A 971 -46.43 -7.58 13.01
N THR A 972 -46.62 -7.52 11.70
CA THR A 972 -46.57 -8.71 10.82
C THR A 972 -45.19 -9.39 10.83
N LEU A 973 -44.10 -8.63 10.97
CA LEU A 973 -42.74 -9.18 11.11
C LEU A 973 -42.56 -9.90 12.45
N SER A 974 -43.04 -9.30 13.55
CA SER A 974 -42.98 -9.91 14.87
C SER A 974 -43.81 -11.19 14.96
N GLU A 975 -45.03 -11.20 14.42
CA GLU A 975 -45.90 -12.38 14.40
C GLU A 975 -45.28 -13.54 13.61
N PHE A 976 -44.66 -13.23 12.48
CA PHE A 976 -43.97 -14.23 11.67
C PHE A 976 -42.74 -14.80 12.39
N ALA A 977 -41.91 -13.94 12.99
CA ALA A 977 -40.74 -14.38 13.73
C ALA A 977 -41.11 -15.22 14.97
N GLU A 978 -42.17 -14.84 15.71
CA GLU A 978 -42.63 -15.62 16.87
C GLU A 978 -43.11 -17.03 16.50
N LYS A 979 -43.68 -17.17 15.30
CA LYS A 979 -44.14 -18.47 14.79
C LYS A 979 -43.01 -19.33 14.23
N HIS A 980 -42.03 -18.72 13.56
CA HIS A 980 -41.02 -19.45 12.78
C HIS A 980 -39.65 -19.56 13.46
N PHE A 981 -39.25 -18.62 14.32
CA PHE A 981 -37.95 -18.62 14.99
C PHE A 981 -37.98 -19.40 16.31
N VAL A 982 -38.32 -20.69 16.18
CA VAL A 982 -38.41 -21.63 17.29
C VAL A 982 -37.37 -22.73 17.17
N THR A 983 -36.96 -23.32 18.30
CA THR A 983 -35.93 -24.37 18.35
C THR A 983 -36.23 -25.56 17.45
N GLY A 984 -37.48 -26.02 17.37
CA GLY A 984 -37.90 -27.11 16.48
C GLY A 984 -37.79 -26.79 14.98
N ASN A 985 -37.70 -25.50 14.61
CA ASN A 985 -37.50 -25.02 13.25
C ASN A 985 -36.08 -24.52 12.99
N ALA A 986 -35.15 -24.72 13.92
CA ALA A 986 -33.80 -24.20 13.86
C ALA A 986 -32.75 -25.31 13.65
N VAL A 987 -31.72 -25.00 12.89
CA VAL A 987 -30.49 -25.81 12.77
C VAL A 987 -29.31 -24.90 13.04
N LEU A 988 -28.44 -25.32 13.97
CA LEU A 988 -27.16 -24.69 14.25
C LEU A 988 -26.05 -25.57 13.68
N PHE A 989 -25.33 -25.07 12.68
CA PHE A 989 -24.24 -25.80 12.05
C PHE A 989 -22.92 -25.04 12.17
N ALA A 990 -21.85 -25.74 12.54
CA ALA A 990 -20.52 -25.15 12.62
C ALA A 990 -19.45 -25.96 11.89
N THR A 991 -18.54 -25.25 11.23
CA THR A 991 -17.29 -25.82 10.71
C THR A 991 -16.11 -25.31 11.55
N ASN A 992 -15.19 -26.21 11.92
CA ASN A 992 -14.02 -25.95 12.77
C ASN A 992 -14.36 -25.42 14.17
N ALA A 993 -15.45 -25.89 14.77
CA ALA A 993 -15.80 -25.67 16.18
C ALA A 993 -15.85 -27.01 16.92
N ALA A 994 -15.61 -26.99 18.24
CA ALA A 994 -15.82 -28.17 19.07
C ALA A 994 -17.32 -28.47 19.18
N HIS A 995 -17.69 -29.75 19.06
CA HIS A 995 -19.08 -30.18 19.11
C HIS A 995 -19.74 -29.92 20.47
N GLU A 996 -18.97 -30.14 21.54
CA GLU A 996 -19.43 -29.98 22.92
C GLU A 996 -19.83 -28.53 23.23
N ASP A 997 -19.08 -27.55 22.71
CA ASP A 997 -19.39 -26.12 22.89
C ASP A 997 -20.74 -25.75 22.27
N LEU A 998 -21.07 -26.32 21.10
CA LEU A 998 -22.34 -26.04 20.43
C LEU A 998 -23.53 -26.72 21.12
N VAL A 999 -23.33 -27.94 21.62
CA VAL A 999 -24.35 -28.65 22.40
C VAL A 999 -24.63 -27.86 23.69
N LEU A 1000 -23.58 -27.44 24.39
CA LEU A 1000 -23.68 -26.62 25.60
C LEU A 1000 -24.40 -25.29 25.33
N PHE A 1001 -24.05 -24.61 24.23
CA PHE A 1001 -24.72 -23.37 23.83
C PHE A 1001 -26.19 -23.60 23.51
N GLY A 1002 -26.50 -24.65 22.74
CA GLY A 1002 -27.85 -25.01 22.35
C GLY A 1002 -28.76 -25.38 23.52
N ASP A 1003 -28.21 -26.02 24.56
CA ASP A 1003 -28.96 -26.43 25.76
C ASP A 1003 -29.14 -25.29 26.79
N ASN A 1004 -28.09 -24.50 27.07
CA ASN A 1004 -28.08 -23.57 28.20
C ASN A 1004 -28.19 -22.07 27.83
N TYR A 1005 -27.74 -21.67 26.63
CA TYR A 1005 -27.47 -20.26 26.32
C TYR A 1005 -28.17 -19.73 25.06
N SER A 1006 -28.99 -20.56 24.42
CA SER A 1006 -29.71 -20.17 23.21
C SER A 1006 -30.92 -19.29 23.55
N PRO A 1007 -30.96 -18.01 23.14
CA PRO A 1007 -32.11 -17.13 23.33
C PRO A 1007 -33.28 -17.46 22.35
N ILE A 1008 -33.25 -18.62 21.70
CA ILE A 1008 -34.29 -19.08 20.77
C ILE A 1008 -35.48 -19.60 21.57
N ARG A 1009 -36.70 -19.24 21.14
CA ARG A 1009 -37.93 -19.66 21.81
C ARG A 1009 -38.16 -21.16 21.62
N ASN A 1010 -38.50 -21.89 22.68
CA ASN A 1010 -38.86 -23.30 22.57
C ASN A 1010 -40.20 -23.43 21.84
N GLY A 1011 -40.24 -24.23 20.78
CA GLY A 1011 -41.46 -24.45 20.00
C GLY A 1011 -41.34 -25.61 19.02
N SER A 1012 -42.50 -26.14 18.60
CA SER A 1012 -42.57 -27.27 17.67
C SER A 1012 -42.29 -26.85 16.23
N ALA A 1013 -41.81 -27.81 15.43
CA ALA A 1013 -41.52 -27.56 14.02
C ALA A 1013 -42.80 -27.25 13.23
N VAL A 1014 -42.75 -26.24 12.35
CA VAL A 1014 -43.83 -25.88 11.44
C VAL A 1014 -43.63 -26.62 10.13
N SER A 1015 -44.59 -27.46 9.76
CA SER A 1015 -44.57 -28.17 8.48
C SER A 1015 -44.88 -27.22 7.32
N PRO A 1016 -44.13 -27.29 6.21
CA PRO A 1016 -44.39 -26.45 5.04
C PRO A 1016 -45.67 -26.88 4.31
N SER A 1017 -46.36 -25.93 3.68
CA SER A 1017 -47.47 -26.23 2.75
C SER A 1017 -46.92 -26.94 1.50
N SER A 1018 -47.44 -28.13 1.19
CA SER A 1018 -46.99 -28.93 0.04
C SER A 1018 -47.12 -28.15 -1.28
N SER A 1019 -46.07 -28.16 -2.10
CA SER A 1019 -46.01 -27.46 -3.39
C SER A 1019 -45.71 -28.44 -4.51
N ALA A 1020 -46.76 -29.01 -5.09
CA ALA A 1020 -46.64 -29.97 -6.19
C ALA A 1020 -46.14 -29.30 -7.49
N TYR A 1021 -45.27 -30.00 -8.21
CA TYR A 1021 -44.79 -29.59 -9.53
C TYR A 1021 -45.91 -29.70 -10.58
N LYS A 1022 -46.20 -28.61 -11.28
CA LYS A 1022 -47.33 -28.51 -12.22
C LYS A 1022 -46.91 -28.19 -13.65
N GLY A 1023 -45.63 -27.92 -13.92
CA GLY A 1023 -45.17 -27.50 -15.25
C GLY A 1023 -45.68 -26.11 -15.65
N GLY A 1024 -45.06 -25.49 -16.65
CA GLY A 1024 -45.58 -24.24 -17.23
C GLY A 1024 -44.56 -23.31 -17.83
N GLU A 1025 -45.04 -22.19 -18.36
CA GLU A 1025 -44.18 -21.17 -18.92
C GLU A 1025 -44.48 -19.77 -18.40
N VAL A 1026 -43.41 -18.99 -18.21
CA VAL A 1026 -43.50 -17.56 -17.92
C VAL A 1026 -42.40 -16.83 -18.68
N ARG A 1027 -42.78 -15.78 -19.39
CA ARG A 1027 -41.90 -15.00 -20.27
C ARG A 1027 -41.90 -13.53 -19.82
N ARG A 1028 -40.73 -12.91 -19.80
CA ARG A 1028 -40.60 -11.47 -19.51
C ARG A 1028 -39.68 -10.82 -20.54
N ASP A 1029 -40.29 -10.05 -21.44
CA ASP A 1029 -39.57 -9.33 -22.48
C ASP A 1029 -38.92 -8.06 -21.92
N VAL A 1030 -37.63 -7.88 -22.24
CA VAL A 1030 -36.81 -6.72 -21.86
C VAL A 1030 -35.83 -6.45 -22.99
N ASP A 1031 -35.61 -5.18 -23.33
CA ASP A 1031 -34.66 -4.78 -24.36
C ASP A 1031 -33.23 -5.21 -23.98
N SER A 1032 -32.79 -6.33 -24.56
CA SER A 1032 -31.51 -6.96 -24.31
C SER A 1032 -31.08 -7.73 -25.56
N LYS A 1033 -29.77 -7.79 -25.81
CA LYS A 1033 -29.23 -8.59 -26.93
C LYS A 1033 -29.42 -10.10 -26.74
N TYR A 1034 -29.48 -10.55 -25.49
CA TYR A 1034 -29.47 -11.97 -25.14
C TYR A 1034 -30.81 -12.42 -24.57
N ALA A 1035 -31.17 -13.66 -24.89
CA ALA A 1035 -32.25 -14.40 -24.28
C ALA A 1035 -31.67 -15.32 -23.19
N HIS A 1036 -32.07 -15.09 -21.94
CA HIS A 1036 -31.76 -15.98 -20.82
C HIS A 1036 -32.96 -16.91 -20.62
N VAL A 1037 -32.75 -18.23 -20.75
CA VAL A 1037 -33.82 -19.23 -20.73
C VAL A 1037 -33.46 -20.36 -19.76
N ILE A 1038 -34.35 -20.70 -18.82
CA ILE A 1038 -34.25 -21.94 -18.03
C ILE A 1038 -35.32 -22.90 -18.53
N VAL A 1039 -34.90 -24.12 -18.88
CA VAL A 1039 -35.79 -25.25 -19.14
C VAL A 1039 -35.57 -26.28 -18.05
N ALA A 1040 -36.59 -26.55 -17.24
CA ALA A 1040 -36.48 -27.43 -16.08
C ALA A 1040 -37.67 -28.39 -15.96
N GLY A 1041 -37.41 -29.58 -15.42
CA GLY A 1041 -38.41 -30.57 -15.05
C GLY A 1041 -38.47 -30.80 -13.55
N GLU A 1042 -39.31 -31.75 -13.13
CA GLU A 1042 -39.36 -32.20 -11.74
C GLU A 1042 -38.04 -32.89 -11.36
N GLY A 1043 -37.35 -32.32 -10.37
CA GLY A 1043 -36.12 -32.83 -9.78
C GLY A 1043 -36.36 -33.71 -8.56
N ALA A 1044 -35.28 -34.07 -7.89
CA ALA A 1044 -35.30 -34.80 -6.63
C ALA A 1044 -35.73 -33.92 -5.47
N ALA A 1045 -36.61 -34.45 -4.61
CA ALA A 1045 -36.93 -33.84 -3.33
C ALA A 1045 -35.76 -34.05 -2.34
N GLY A 1046 -35.56 -33.07 -1.48
CA GLY A 1046 -34.44 -33.03 -0.56
C GLY A 1046 -34.47 -34.11 0.53
N ASN A 1047 -35.67 -34.62 0.87
CA ASN A 1047 -35.84 -35.75 1.79
C ASN A 1047 -35.30 -37.09 1.27
N ASN A 1048 -34.93 -37.21 0.00
CA ASN A 1048 -34.43 -38.43 -0.60
C ASN A 1048 -32.97 -38.27 -1.05
N ALA A 1049 -32.04 -38.56 -0.13
CA ALA A 1049 -30.60 -38.43 -0.36
C ALA A 1049 -30.10 -39.26 -1.56
N LYS A 1050 -30.71 -40.42 -1.84
CA LYS A 1050 -30.37 -41.24 -3.02
C LYS A 1050 -30.76 -40.53 -4.32
N ALA A 1051 -31.94 -39.91 -4.36
CA ALA A 1051 -32.39 -39.15 -5.52
C ALA A 1051 -31.57 -37.87 -5.74
N LEU A 1052 -31.09 -37.24 -4.68
CA LEU A 1052 -30.13 -36.12 -4.79
C LEU A 1052 -28.79 -36.56 -5.37
N ALA A 1053 -28.27 -37.71 -4.93
CA ALA A 1053 -27.05 -38.27 -5.47
C ALA A 1053 -27.19 -38.62 -6.96
N THR A 1054 -28.32 -39.21 -7.38
CA THR A 1054 -28.57 -39.50 -8.80
C THR A 1054 -28.69 -38.23 -9.63
N GLN A 1055 -29.34 -37.19 -9.11
CA GLN A 1055 -29.44 -35.88 -9.75
C GLN A 1055 -28.08 -35.20 -9.91
N ALA A 1056 -27.21 -35.24 -8.89
CA ALA A 1056 -25.87 -34.66 -8.97
C ALA A 1056 -25.00 -35.35 -10.05
N VAL A 1057 -25.13 -36.68 -10.19
CA VAL A 1057 -24.48 -37.45 -11.25
C VAL A 1057 -25.03 -37.07 -12.63
N LEU A 1058 -26.36 -36.92 -12.76
CA LEU A 1058 -27.01 -36.49 -14.00
C LEU A 1058 -26.50 -35.11 -14.47
N LEU A 1059 -26.49 -34.11 -13.59
CA LEU A 1059 -26.06 -32.75 -13.93
C LEU A 1059 -24.57 -32.69 -14.31
N THR A 1060 -23.74 -33.49 -13.64
CA THR A 1060 -22.32 -33.62 -14.01
C THR A 1060 -22.16 -34.25 -15.39
N ALA A 1061 -23.02 -35.21 -15.74
CA ALA A 1061 -22.99 -35.89 -17.04
C ALA A 1061 -23.46 -34.99 -18.20
N LEU A 1062 -24.42 -34.09 -17.95
CA LEU A 1062 -24.83 -33.06 -18.92
C LEU A 1062 -23.69 -32.09 -19.24
N GLY A 1063 -22.91 -31.72 -18.22
CA GLY A 1063 -21.75 -30.84 -18.31
C GLY A 1063 -22.11 -29.37 -18.52
N ASN A 1064 -21.13 -28.48 -18.44
CA ASN A 1064 -21.32 -27.05 -18.69
C ASN A 1064 -20.62 -26.65 -19.98
N SER A 1065 -21.27 -25.84 -20.80
CA SER A 1065 -20.65 -25.23 -21.97
C SER A 1065 -20.10 -23.84 -21.63
N SER A 1066 -19.15 -23.37 -22.43
CA SER A 1066 -18.60 -22.04 -22.32
C SER A 1066 -18.47 -21.46 -23.72
N PRO A 1067 -18.80 -20.17 -23.93
CA PRO A 1067 -18.62 -19.52 -25.23
C PRO A 1067 -17.13 -19.30 -25.57
N VAL A 1068 -16.21 -19.57 -24.63
CA VAL A 1068 -14.77 -19.42 -24.83
C VAL A 1068 -14.18 -20.64 -25.55
N LYS A 1069 -13.67 -20.42 -26.77
CA LYS A 1069 -13.16 -21.42 -27.73
C LYS A 1069 -12.15 -22.45 -27.17
N PHE A 1070 -11.44 -22.14 -26.09
CA PHE A 1070 -10.42 -22.99 -25.47
C PHE A 1070 -10.71 -23.32 -24.00
N SER A 1071 -11.97 -23.25 -23.58
CA SER A 1071 -12.34 -23.68 -22.22
C SER A 1071 -12.11 -25.19 -22.05
N SER A 1072 -11.43 -25.56 -20.96
CA SER A 1072 -11.29 -26.97 -20.54
C SER A 1072 -12.63 -27.63 -20.20
N SER A 1073 -13.70 -26.83 -20.06
CA SER A 1073 -15.07 -27.27 -19.84
C SER A 1073 -15.84 -27.54 -21.14
N ALA A 1074 -15.28 -27.26 -22.33
CA ALA A 1074 -15.99 -27.37 -23.61
C ALA A 1074 -16.24 -28.80 -24.12
N SER A 1075 -16.12 -29.83 -23.26
CA SER A 1075 -16.50 -31.21 -23.57
C SER A 1075 -17.68 -31.65 -22.72
N GLY A 1076 -18.86 -31.76 -23.32
CA GLY A 1076 -20.09 -32.21 -22.67
C GLY A 1076 -21.24 -32.28 -23.68
N VAL A 1077 -22.33 -32.96 -23.32
CA VAL A 1077 -23.51 -33.09 -24.19
C VAL A 1077 -24.11 -31.70 -24.48
N LEU A 1078 -24.20 -30.85 -23.46
CA LEU A 1078 -24.71 -29.49 -23.58
C LEU A 1078 -23.79 -28.56 -24.39
N ALA A 1079 -22.47 -28.75 -24.31
CA ALA A 1079 -21.51 -27.96 -25.10
C ALA A 1079 -21.60 -28.24 -26.60
N LYS A 1080 -21.88 -29.50 -26.98
CA LYS A 1080 -22.13 -29.86 -28.38
C LYS A 1080 -23.48 -29.31 -28.88
N ALA A 1081 -24.49 -29.30 -28.03
CA ALA A 1081 -25.83 -28.84 -28.38
C ALA A 1081 -25.96 -27.31 -28.49
N ALA A 1082 -25.25 -26.55 -27.66
CA ALA A 1082 -25.34 -25.09 -27.62
C ALA A 1082 -24.64 -24.38 -28.82
N GLY A 1083 -23.61 -24.99 -29.40
CA GLY A 1083 -22.89 -24.45 -30.56
C GLY A 1083 -22.10 -23.16 -30.27
N ALA A 1084 -21.83 -22.36 -31.30
CA ALA A 1084 -21.02 -21.13 -31.19
C ALA A 1084 -21.82 -19.89 -30.75
N HIS A 1085 -23.15 -19.93 -30.85
CA HIS A 1085 -24.04 -18.78 -30.67
C HIS A 1085 -24.74 -18.74 -29.30
N GLY A 1086 -24.43 -19.70 -28.41
CA GLY A 1086 -25.03 -19.77 -27.08
C GLY A 1086 -24.20 -20.56 -26.08
N SER A 1087 -24.59 -20.47 -24.82
CA SER A 1087 -23.99 -21.17 -23.69
C SER A 1087 -25.09 -21.82 -22.85
N ALA A 1088 -25.01 -23.12 -22.65
CA ALA A 1088 -25.84 -23.92 -21.75
C ALA A 1088 -25.05 -24.41 -20.52
N SER A 1089 -25.67 -24.40 -19.35
CA SER A 1089 -25.15 -24.96 -18.09
C SER A 1089 -26.23 -25.73 -17.36
N ALA A 1090 -25.86 -26.80 -16.67
CA ALA A 1090 -26.81 -27.58 -15.87
C ALA A 1090 -27.37 -26.74 -14.70
N TYR A 1091 -28.67 -26.86 -14.42
CA TYR A 1091 -29.39 -26.12 -13.39
C TYR A 1091 -30.04 -27.07 -12.39
N GLN A 1092 -30.02 -26.70 -11.11
CA GLN A 1092 -30.76 -27.40 -10.06
C GLN A 1092 -31.25 -26.46 -8.97
N ALA A 1093 -32.39 -26.81 -8.38
CA ALA A 1093 -32.90 -26.26 -7.14
C ALA A 1093 -33.52 -27.40 -6.32
N VAL A 1094 -33.16 -27.52 -5.05
CA VAL A 1094 -33.62 -28.61 -4.18
C VAL A 1094 -34.42 -28.01 -3.03
N HIS A 1095 -35.63 -28.54 -2.81
CA HIS A 1095 -36.53 -28.14 -1.72
C HIS A 1095 -36.94 -29.36 -0.89
N SER A 1096 -37.63 -29.15 0.23
CA SER A 1096 -37.95 -30.23 1.18
C SER A 1096 -38.82 -31.36 0.60
N ASP A 1097 -39.83 -31.01 -0.20
CA ASP A 1097 -40.86 -31.91 -0.74
C ASP A 1097 -40.83 -32.02 -2.27
N SER A 1098 -40.05 -31.18 -2.95
CA SER A 1098 -39.90 -31.16 -4.41
C SER A 1098 -38.53 -30.62 -4.81
N GLY A 1099 -38.21 -30.65 -6.09
CA GLY A 1099 -37.01 -30.02 -6.64
C GLY A 1099 -37.18 -29.71 -8.11
N LEU A 1100 -36.26 -28.93 -8.66
CA LEU A 1100 -36.11 -28.66 -10.08
C LEU A 1100 -34.74 -29.10 -10.53
N ALA A 1101 -34.69 -29.70 -11.71
CA ALA A 1101 -33.45 -29.97 -12.42
C ALA A 1101 -33.64 -29.67 -13.91
N GLY A 1102 -32.61 -29.15 -14.55
CA GLY A 1102 -32.74 -28.68 -15.92
C GLY A 1102 -31.47 -28.06 -16.47
N VAL A 1103 -31.66 -27.14 -17.42
CA VAL A 1103 -30.59 -26.44 -18.12
C VAL A 1103 -30.89 -24.96 -18.17
N TYR A 1104 -29.88 -24.15 -17.88
CA TYR A 1104 -29.87 -22.72 -18.10
C TYR A 1104 -29.13 -22.41 -19.40
N VAL A 1105 -29.78 -21.70 -20.31
CA VAL A 1105 -29.31 -21.37 -21.65
C VAL A 1105 -29.25 -19.85 -21.80
N VAL A 1106 -28.13 -19.35 -22.32
CA VAL A 1106 -27.94 -17.96 -22.74
C VAL A 1106 -27.67 -17.99 -24.24
N ALA A 1107 -28.54 -17.39 -25.04
CA ALA A 1107 -28.42 -17.36 -26.49
C ALA A 1107 -28.60 -15.92 -27.01
N GLU A 1108 -28.02 -15.63 -28.17
CA GLU A 1108 -28.34 -14.40 -28.90
C GLU A 1108 -29.80 -14.46 -29.38
N GLY A 1109 -30.55 -13.35 -29.26
CA GLY A 1109 -32.01 -13.34 -29.47
C GLY A 1109 -32.43 -13.98 -30.80
N ALA A 1110 -31.75 -13.68 -31.90
CA ALA A 1110 -32.07 -14.21 -33.24
C ALA A 1110 -31.83 -15.73 -33.39
N GLN A 1111 -31.01 -16.35 -32.53
CA GLN A 1111 -30.65 -17.77 -32.60
C GLN A 1111 -31.23 -18.57 -31.42
N ALA A 1112 -32.06 -17.95 -30.59
CA ALA A 1112 -32.62 -18.56 -29.38
C ALA A 1112 -33.42 -19.84 -29.69
N ASN A 1113 -34.21 -19.85 -30.78
CA ASN A 1113 -34.97 -21.01 -31.22
C ASN A 1113 -34.09 -22.25 -31.46
N GLN A 1114 -33.05 -22.07 -32.28
CA GLN A 1114 -32.15 -23.15 -32.66
C GLN A 1114 -31.40 -23.71 -31.44
N VAL A 1115 -30.85 -22.83 -30.60
CA VAL A 1115 -30.03 -23.23 -29.44
C VAL A 1115 -30.90 -23.96 -28.40
N VAL A 1116 -32.08 -23.44 -28.07
CA VAL A 1116 -32.96 -24.06 -27.06
C VAL A 1116 -33.49 -25.40 -27.55
N THR A 1117 -33.93 -25.51 -28.81
CA THR A 1117 -34.43 -26.77 -29.39
C THR A 1117 -33.35 -27.84 -29.41
N ASN A 1118 -32.11 -27.49 -29.79
CA ASN A 1118 -30.99 -28.43 -29.78
C ASN A 1118 -30.66 -28.94 -28.36
N VAL A 1119 -30.67 -28.04 -27.38
CA VAL A 1119 -30.38 -28.37 -25.98
C VAL A 1119 -31.45 -29.27 -25.39
N VAL A 1120 -32.74 -28.99 -25.64
CA VAL A 1120 -33.86 -29.84 -25.18
C VAL A 1120 -33.85 -31.18 -25.90
N GLY A 1121 -33.55 -31.21 -27.20
CA GLY A 1121 -33.37 -32.45 -27.95
C GLY A 1121 -32.29 -33.35 -27.34
N ALA A 1122 -31.14 -32.75 -26.99
CA ALA A 1122 -30.04 -33.47 -26.35
C ALA A 1122 -30.38 -34.00 -24.94
N LEU A 1123 -31.27 -33.30 -24.22
CA LEU A 1123 -31.78 -33.71 -22.91
C LEU A 1123 -32.76 -34.89 -23.01
N LYS A 1124 -33.67 -34.88 -24.00
CA LYS A 1124 -34.61 -35.97 -24.27
C LYS A 1124 -33.91 -37.25 -24.75
N SER A 1125 -32.83 -37.13 -25.53
CA SER A 1125 -32.06 -38.26 -26.05
C SER A 1125 -30.87 -38.67 -25.17
N PHE A 1126 -30.82 -38.23 -23.92
CA PHE A 1126 -29.64 -38.39 -23.07
C PHE A 1126 -29.35 -39.86 -22.72
N LYS A 1127 -28.10 -40.30 -22.96
CA LYS A 1127 -27.57 -41.62 -22.57
C LYS A 1127 -26.16 -41.48 -21.98
N VAL A 1128 -25.87 -42.22 -20.92
CA VAL A 1128 -24.58 -42.16 -20.22
C VAL A 1128 -23.60 -43.16 -20.85
N ALA A 1129 -22.48 -42.68 -21.40
CA ALA A 1129 -21.46 -43.55 -22.01
C ALA A 1129 -20.45 -44.14 -21.00
N ASP A 1130 -19.97 -43.35 -20.04
CA ASP A 1130 -18.98 -43.76 -19.03
C ASP A 1130 -19.43 -43.33 -17.63
N ILE A 1131 -20.21 -44.18 -16.95
CA ILE A 1131 -20.80 -43.88 -15.65
C ILE A 1131 -19.75 -43.77 -14.54
N GLU A 1132 -18.66 -44.54 -14.61
CA GLU A 1132 -17.63 -44.53 -13.56
C GLU A 1132 -16.81 -43.23 -13.58
N ALA A 1133 -16.48 -42.71 -14.76
CA ALA A 1133 -15.82 -41.42 -14.89
C ALA A 1133 -16.73 -40.28 -14.37
N VAL A 1134 -18.02 -40.33 -14.71
CA VAL A 1134 -19.00 -39.31 -14.27
C VAL A 1134 -19.18 -39.35 -12.75
N LYS A 1135 -19.29 -40.52 -12.13
CA LYS A 1135 -19.38 -40.64 -10.65
C LYS A 1135 -18.17 -40.02 -9.96
N LYS A 1136 -16.96 -40.34 -10.43
CA LYS A 1136 -15.71 -39.78 -9.90
C LYS A 1136 -15.69 -38.26 -10.07
N GLN A 1137 -16.13 -37.75 -11.21
CA GLN A 1137 -16.23 -36.32 -11.46
C GLN A 1137 -17.27 -35.63 -10.56
N ALA A 1138 -18.44 -36.25 -10.36
CA ALA A 1138 -19.52 -35.73 -9.52
C ALA A 1138 -19.08 -35.69 -8.05
N HIS A 1139 -18.46 -36.76 -7.56
CA HIS A 1139 -17.90 -36.82 -6.21
C HIS A 1139 -16.81 -35.75 -5.99
N ASN A 1140 -15.90 -35.59 -6.96
CA ASN A 1140 -14.87 -34.55 -6.90
C ASN A 1140 -15.44 -33.13 -6.96
N ASN A 1141 -16.49 -32.90 -7.75
CA ASN A 1141 -17.16 -31.60 -7.83
C ASN A 1141 -17.86 -31.26 -6.51
N ALA A 1142 -18.54 -32.24 -5.90
CA ALA A 1142 -19.13 -32.08 -4.57
C ALA A 1142 -18.07 -31.77 -3.51
N LEU A 1143 -16.96 -32.52 -3.47
CA LEU A 1143 -15.85 -32.24 -2.55
C LEU A 1143 -15.16 -30.88 -2.79
N ARG A 1144 -15.06 -30.43 -4.06
CA ARG A 1144 -14.54 -29.10 -4.38
C ARG A 1144 -15.48 -28.00 -3.93
N ALA A 1145 -16.79 -28.20 -4.04
CA ALA A 1145 -17.77 -27.29 -3.45
C ALA A 1145 -17.61 -27.25 -1.92
N SER A 1146 -17.40 -28.41 -1.29
CA SER A 1146 -17.10 -28.53 0.15
C SER A 1146 -15.80 -27.85 0.60
N ALA A 1147 -14.88 -27.52 -0.31
CA ALA A 1147 -13.65 -26.80 0.05
C ALA A 1147 -13.93 -25.35 0.49
N HIS A 1148 -15.05 -24.76 0.03
CA HIS A 1148 -15.53 -23.47 0.50
C HIS A 1148 -16.41 -23.69 1.73
N SER A 1149 -15.90 -23.37 2.93
CA SER A 1149 -16.65 -23.53 4.19
C SER A 1149 -18.03 -22.88 4.13
N ASP A 1150 -18.11 -21.68 3.54
CA ASP A 1150 -19.32 -20.87 3.51
C ASP A 1150 -20.48 -21.52 2.77
N ASN A 1151 -20.25 -21.94 1.54
CA ASN A 1151 -21.29 -22.56 0.74
C ASN A 1151 -21.68 -23.95 1.26
N TYR A 1152 -20.68 -24.70 1.73
CA TYR A 1152 -20.90 -26.03 2.26
C TYR A 1152 -21.70 -26.04 3.56
N SER A 1153 -21.42 -25.11 4.49
CA SER A 1153 -22.16 -25.02 5.74
C SER A 1153 -23.63 -24.65 5.51
N ILE A 1154 -23.91 -23.73 4.59
CA ILE A 1154 -25.29 -23.36 4.23
C ILE A 1154 -26.01 -24.53 3.53
N GLU A 1155 -25.35 -25.19 2.57
CA GLU A 1155 -25.91 -26.35 1.86
C GLU A 1155 -26.14 -27.53 2.81
N ARG A 1156 -25.21 -27.79 3.73
CA ARG A 1156 -25.37 -28.86 4.72
C ARG A 1156 -26.46 -28.53 5.73
N THR A 1157 -26.55 -27.28 6.16
CA THR A 1157 -27.65 -26.80 7.03
C THR A 1157 -29.00 -27.07 6.37
N SER A 1158 -29.14 -26.82 5.07
CA SER A 1158 -30.40 -27.09 4.35
C SER A 1158 -30.75 -28.58 4.29
N GLN A 1159 -29.75 -29.44 4.17
CA GLN A 1159 -29.91 -30.90 4.18
C GLN A 1159 -30.25 -31.45 5.57
N LEU A 1160 -29.64 -30.92 6.64
CA LEU A 1160 -29.90 -31.36 8.01
C LEU A 1160 -31.35 -31.11 8.46
N PHE A 1161 -32.04 -30.17 7.84
CA PHE A 1161 -33.49 -30.02 8.01
C PHE A 1161 -34.30 -31.20 7.47
N GLN A 1162 -33.74 -32.05 6.60
CA GLN A 1162 -34.46 -33.06 5.84
C GLN A 1162 -34.00 -34.48 6.19
N SER A 1163 -32.69 -34.75 6.10
CA SER A 1163 -32.08 -36.05 6.40
C SER A 1163 -30.71 -35.88 7.06
N GLN A 1164 -30.36 -36.80 7.96
CA GLN A 1164 -29.02 -36.85 8.56
C GLN A 1164 -27.98 -37.38 7.56
N ASP A 1165 -28.40 -38.19 6.59
CA ASP A 1165 -27.51 -38.79 5.60
C ASP A 1165 -26.86 -37.74 4.69
N ASN A 1166 -25.60 -37.98 4.34
CA ASN A 1166 -24.86 -37.14 3.41
C ASN A 1166 -24.92 -37.74 2.00
N TYR A 1167 -25.57 -37.04 1.06
CA TYR A 1167 -25.74 -37.51 -0.32
C TYR A 1167 -24.39 -37.76 -1.04
N ILE A 1168 -23.30 -37.10 -0.63
CA ILE A 1168 -21.96 -37.27 -1.19
C ILE A 1168 -21.48 -38.72 -1.05
N GLU A 1169 -21.86 -39.40 0.04
CA GLU A 1169 -21.48 -40.80 0.32
C GLU A 1169 -22.28 -41.80 -0.51
N LEU A 1170 -23.44 -41.38 -1.04
CA LEU A 1170 -24.31 -42.21 -1.87
C LEU A 1170 -23.97 -42.11 -3.38
N ILE A 1171 -23.15 -41.13 -3.80
CA ILE A 1171 -22.75 -40.94 -5.21
C ILE A 1171 -22.10 -42.20 -5.83
N PRO A 1172 -21.18 -42.93 -5.15
CA PRO A 1172 -20.59 -44.14 -5.71
C PRO A 1172 -21.61 -45.24 -6.03
N ASN A 1173 -22.74 -45.27 -5.31
CA ASN A 1173 -23.76 -46.32 -5.38
C ASN A 1173 -24.80 -46.11 -6.49
N VAL A 1174 -24.74 -45.00 -7.24
CA VAL A 1174 -25.71 -44.65 -8.30
C VAL A 1174 -25.57 -45.57 -9.52
N SER A 1175 -26.63 -46.13 -10.09
CA SER A 1175 -26.53 -46.92 -11.34
C SER A 1175 -26.79 -46.08 -12.60
N ALA A 1176 -26.38 -46.57 -13.78
CA ALA A 1176 -26.67 -45.90 -15.05
C ALA A 1176 -28.18 -45.84 -15.33
N SER A 1177 -28.93 -46.90 -14.98
CA SER A 1177 -30.39 -46.93 -15.08
C SER A 1177 -31.07 -45.89 -14.19
N ASP A 1178 -30.53 -45.61 -13.00
CA ASP A 1178 -31.07 -44.57 -12.12
C ASP A 1178 -30.94 -43.17 -12.76
N VAL A 1179 -29.82 -42.91 -13.45
CA VAL A 1179 -29.56 -41.63 -14.13
C VAL A 1179 -30.47 -41.46 -15.34
N GLU A 1180 -30.67 -42.53 -16.13
CA GLU A 1180 -31.59 -42.51 -17.27
C GLU A 1180 -33.06 -42.37 -16.84
N ALA A 1181 -33.46 -43.02 -15.74
CA ALA A 1181 -34.77 -42.85 -15.15
C ALA A 1181 -34.99 -41.40 -14.65
N ALA A 1182 -33.97 -40.81 -14.02
CA ALA A 1182 -34.01 -39.41 -13.61
C ALA A 1182 -34.11 -38.44 -14.82
N ALA A 1183 -33.37 -38.70 -15.89
CA ALA A 1183 -33.47 -37.91 -17.13
C ALA A 1183 -34.87 -37.99 -17.75
N LYS A 1184 -35.47 -39.19 -17.81
CA LYS A 1184 -36.85 -39.37 -18.32
C LYS A 1184 -37.87 -38.66 -17.44
N LYS A 1185 -37.74 -38.75 -16.11
CA LYS A 1185 -38.63 -38.06 -15.16
C LYS A 1185 -38.58 -36.55 -15.39
N LEU A 1186 -37.38 -35.99 -15.55
CA LEU A 1186 -37.16 -34.58 -15.82
C LEU A 1186 -37.80 -34.12 -17.14
N THR A 1187 -37.72 -34.91 -18.21
CA THR A 1187 -38.28 -34.54 -19.51
C THR A 1187 -39.78 -34.80 -19.66
N SER A 1188 -40.42 -35.47 -18.71
CA SER A 1188 -41.83 -35.85 -18.80
C SER A 1188 -42.79 -34.65 -18.83
N LYS A 1189 -42.44 -33.58 -18.09
CA LYS A 1189 -43.23 -32.35 -18.01
C LYS A 1189 -42.29 -31.17 -17.78
N LEU A 1190 -42.12 -30.34 -18.80
CA LEU A 1190 -41.18 -29.23 -18.77
C LEU A 1190 -41.83 -27.94 -18.25
N SER A 1191 -41.00 -27.11 -17.65
CA SER A 1191 -41.26 -25.71 -17.34
C SER A 1191 -40.22 -24.85 -18.06
N VAL A 1192 -40.64 -23.72 -18.63
CA VAL A 1192 -39.77 -22.79 -19.35
C VAL A 1192 -39.92 -21.39 -18.78
N ALA A 1193 -38.80 -20.76 -18.44
CA ALA A 1193 -38.77 -19.36 -18.06
C ALA A 1193 -37.79 -18.61 -18.95
N SER A 1194 -38.18 -17.41 -19.40
CA SER A 1194 -37.31 -16.57 -20.25
C SER A 1194 -37.33 -15.10 -19.85
N TYR A 1195 -36.16 -14.46 -20.00
CA TYR A 1195 -35.92 -13.05 -19.69
C TYR A 1195 -34.95 -12.44 -20.71
N GLY A 1196 -35.20 -11.21 -21.16
CA GLY A 1196 -34.42 -10.52 -22.21
C GLY A 1196 -35.19 -10.48 -23.52
N ASN A 1197 -34.52 -10.69 -24.66
CA ASN A 1197 -35.20 -10.74 -25.97
C ASN A 1197 -35.83 -12.13 -26.18
N VAL A 1198 -37.14 -12.23 -25.93
CA VAL A 1198 -37.86 -13.51 -25.88
C VAL A 1198 -38.53 -13.88 -27.22
N ASN A 1199 -38.50 -13.02 -28.23
CA ASN A 1199 -39.33 -13.16 -29.44
C ASN A 1199 -39.14 -14.50 -30.17
N GLU A 1200 -37.91 -15.00 -30.26
CA GLU A 1200 -37.57 -16.26 -30.94
C GLU A 1200 -37.44 -17.46 -29.97
N VAL A 1201 -37.83 -17.33 -28.70
CA VAL A 1201 -37.74 -18.45 -27.73
C VAL A 1201 -38.91 -19.43 -27.97
N PRO A 1202 -38.65 -20.74 -28.13
CA PRO A 1202 -39.68 -21.73 -28.43
C PRO A 1202 -40.61 -21.95 -27.22
N TYR A 1203 -41.89 -22.19 -27.50
CA TYR A 1203 -42.94 -22.43 -26.49
C TYR A 1203 -42.86 -23.85 -25.93
N VAL A 1204 -43.35 -24.06 -24.70
CA VAL A 1204 -43.32 -25.40 -24.07
C VAL A 1204 -43.99 -26.46 -24.95
N ASP A 1205 -45.10 -26.12 -25.61
CA ASP A 1205 -45.83 -27.04 -26.48
C ASP A 1205 -45.04 -27.44 -27.74
N SER A 1206 -44.07 -26.62 -28.14
CA SER A 1206 -43.20 -26.88 -29.29
C SER A 1206 -41.92 -27.67 -28.93
N LEU A 1207 -41.65 -27.86 -27.63
CA LEU A 1207 -40.41 -28.46 -27.11
C LEU A 1207 -40.55 -29.93 -26.76
#